data_AF-A0A1Y2TGD0-F1
#
_entry.id   AF-A0A1Y2TGD0-F1
#
_cell.length_a   1.000
_cell.length_b   1.000
_cell.length_c   1.000
_cell.angle_alpha   90.00
_cell.angle_beta   90.00
_cell.angle_gamma   90.00
#
_symmetry.space_group_name_H-M   'P 1'
#
loop_
_entity.id
_entity.type
_entity.pdbx_description
1 polymer ?
#
loop_
_entity_poly.entity_id
_entity_poly.type
_entity_poly.pdbx_seq_one_letter_code
_entity_poly.pdbx_strand_id
1 'polypeptide(L)'
;MFTPSTISYITQFYPLGNTPAVSLTRGLPQGVDADILLLGCGDVRNVLFTAYSERGFPRNVLLFTLLIDGISADKAWDIYFHLRINEDLKKLIKDQAQKIVSLSNNIEQWSEGRYGSVLRFCDAISLQQVRQVWIQYTSPQKGEPAFEEELERARKLERTLSGRPDEKRPLILTGLRSTAPLSLAPKLVYKEDVLEAREVFWKRGNFSRSPEAIPNPIFSETLSPHTYLHYGTDPVLGFHLATALANLAPASPLRSDKDEDEMLNAIRAAKTQFRGWVAAFQEIPENRISLRFTVSDALSLCHGLQAVSTSENTSTNLFRRQLDVTSVEFDPTSYSGANSAPTKFDVIDTSNLADHIGTLNLLVAATPLLKALASSTLWIETLLKTEKTRKQQFDTLLRGHGPTLSLLLGLSPVDFWTNATSVSCVDELVMNAMFSSPGRQQAHTRLAWKLDRSFSQQPKGSVVLSLEPHALAKAVFQVYMELFANEDPTTLLNLNTNREEIAENIRKRAYPHFHRGSFATLLKHVRTNTSTNWPSFWEQLLQLINQDGENKTTLRSLYRQELGAQLHLQGLYTEEWLKNSVSPKPSIGGFNAWKHIPEVLCVTVIVPRQQIDNLYSTDLSKMNAPTLEGVLKSSDPFGWQNLFASVHVAFGQVETRGNREADDFSIAVRQDPRGWQGKSPLVASFYVPSGTLQFEPRDAKVGLGIQNTAMNVNTFKHLLPTMAVYMTTLSDTSNVFITKYEPGMSGYPFANIQDGRETKGSDAQSNEPKTTQITANFEDDKIKSLCGHVDFSSSQRGKKLLTDRVSIELRQSSPFSIDIVFGKKALIYPVSFPAPVLQETAKTRVARTSGYIEVIAPLADPLTSEPLSSFIYPITLGEGSVPIPLNSQLVNLDSLPILDVDEAHKKDNNWLNILTAHQFSVRERKLRDWAVPSLRMNFKESLFTMFMLASGLQGGNTGLFALQHPKDGNQILIFIRAIRLNGPEGSVVADAAALPLTRQLIDSGVLETFLYVLRELEICAVTVNDEELVLWKKVLPALAERCRTWTHGPNCEYKRPGATIPLGTDMGKQFMCSCGNGVLPDGFMRLPEWDDVASKHAVRVAISPTFSVPFVEDIVDTDLLEKEKGKGGIESLEVDKCRNCNATEGKEGGKLLKCSRCKDVMYCSYECQRKDWKKHRMECTPYDADAS
;
A
#
# COMPACT_ATOMS: atom_id res chain seq x y z
N MET A 1 -17.14 5.52 16.01
CA MET A 1 -16.68 5.24 14.62
C MET A 1 -15.31 5.88 14.38
N PHE A 2 -14.55 5.40 13.39
CA PHE A 2 -13.14 5.81 13.13
C PHE A 2 -12.95 6.74 11.93
N THR A 3 -13.98 6.87 11.11
CA THR A 3 -14.06 7.78 9.97
C THR A 3 -15.32 8.62 10.09
N PRO A 4 -15.37 9.80 9.46
CA PRO A 4 -16.59 10.60 9.38
C PRO A 4 -17.79 9.79 8.87
N SER A 5 -18.98 10.11 9.36
CA SER A 5 -20.23 9.41 9.02
C SER A 5 -20.74 9.83 7.65
N THR A 6 -20.14 9.28 6.60
CA THR A 6 -20.59 9.49 5.22
C THR A 6 -21.64 8.45 4.86
N ILE A 7 -22.89 8.88 4.64
CA ILE A 7 -24.00 7.98 4.29
C ILE A 7 -24.31 7.99 2.79
N SER A 8 -23.94 6.91 2.11
CA SER A 8 -24.21 6.77 0.68
C SER A 8 -25.62 6.22 0.44
N TYR A 9 -26.41 6.90 -0.39
CA TYR A 9 -27.69 6.37 -0.89
C TYR A 9 -27.47 5.27 -1.93
N ILE A 10 -26.44 5.43 -2.77
CA ILE A 10 -25.99 4.46 -3.75
C ILE A 10 -24.69 3.85 -3.24
N THR A 11 -24.69 2.55 -2.96
CA THR A 11 -23.47 1.79 -2.69
C THR A 11 -22.98 1.17 -3.99
N GLN A 12 -21.67 1.17 -4.22
CA GLN A 12 -21.09 0.50 -5.37
C GLN A 12 -20.58 -0.88 -4.95
N PHE A 13 -21.00 -1.91 -5.67
CA PHE A 13 -20.54 -3.28 -5.51
C PHE A 13 -19.26 -3.48 -6.33
N TYR A 14 -18.18 -3.89 -5.65
CA TYR A 14 -16.87 -4.17 -6.24
C TYR A 14 -16.60 -5.68 -6.22
N PRO A 15 -17.16 -6.45 -7.18
CA PRO A 15 -17.00 -7.91 -7.22
C PRO A 15 -15.57 -8.34 -7.60
N LEU A 16 -14.88 -7.48 -8.36
CA LEU A 16 -13.60 -7.72 -8.98
C LEU A 16 -12.69 -6.56 -8.60
N GLY A 17 -11.42 -6.84 -8.33
CA GLY A 17 -10.49 -5.79 -8.01
C GLY A 17 -10.06 -5.03 -9.27
N ASN A 18 -9.38 -3.91 -9.06
CA ASN A 18 -9.05 -2.92 -10.09
C ASN A 18 -7.53 -2.72 -10.32
N THR A 19 -6.71 -3.67 -9.86
CA THR A 19 -5.24 -3.70 -10.03
C THR A 19 -4.79 -5.11 -10.42
N PRO A 20 -3.62 -5.29 -11.06
CA PRO A 20 -3.09 -6.63 -11.31
C PRO A 20 -2.83 -7.40 -10.02
N ALA A 21 -2.97 -8.73 -10.07
CA ALA A 21 -2.75 -9.59 -8.91
C ALA A 21 -1.32 -9.51 -8.38
N VAL A 22 -1.13 -9.61 -7.06
CA VAL A 22 0.20 -9.65 -6.44
C VAL A 22 0.34 -10.77 -5.45
N SER A 23 1.56 -11.31 -5.31
CA SER A 23 1.84 -12.33 -4.30
C SER A 23 1.80 -11.69 -2.92
N LEU A 24 1.06 -12.29 -1.99
CA LEU A 24 0.90 -11.83 -0.63
C LEU A 24 2.11 -12.17 0.25
N THR A 25 2.94 -13.11 -0.19
CA THR A 25 4.19 -13.53 0.48
C THR A 25 5.43 -12.83 -0.09
N ARG A 26 5.27 -11.93 -1.08
CA ARG A 26 6.37 -11.24 -1.79
C ARG A 26 7.42 -10.57 -0.89
N GLY A 27 7.08 -10.24 0.35
CA GLY A 27 8.00 -9.62 1.32
C GLY A 27 8.61 -10.58 2.35
N LEU A 28 8.33 -11.89 2.23
CA LEU A 28 8.72 -12.91 3.19
C LEU A 28 9.83 -13.81 2.63
N PRO A 29 10.72 -14.34 3.50
CA PRO A 29 11.66 -15.38 3.09
C PRO A 29 10.94 -16.67 2.69
N GLN A 30 11.50 -17.41 1.73
CA GLN A 30 10.97 -18.69 1.28
C GLN A 30 10.87 -19.70 2.44
N GLY A 31 9.73 -20.40 2.53
CA GLY A 31 9.54 -21.52 3.46
C GLY A 31 9.21 -21.12 4.90
N VAL A 32 8.83 -19.86 5.14
CA VAL A 32 8.36 -19.37 6.43
C VAL A 32 6.83 -19.36 6.47
N ASP A 33 6.26 -19.91 7.55
CA ASP A 33 4.82 -19.81 7.81
C ASP A 33 4.42 -18.34 8.00
N ALA A 34 3.30 -17.93 7.40
CA ALA A 34 2.91 -16.53 7.32
C ALA A 34 1.49 -16.28 7.82
N ASP A 35 1.36 -15.34 8.75
CA ASP A 35 0.06 -14.76 9.10
C ASP A 35 -0.18 -13.49 8.25
N ILE A 36 -1.25 -13.50 7.45
CA ILE A 36 -1.54 -12.43 6.48
C ILE A 36 -2.92 -11.81 6.75
N LEU A 37 -2.97 -10.48 6.90
CA LEU A 37 -4.21 -9.71 7.02
C LEU A 37 -4.48 -8.94 5.72
N LEU A 38 -5.66 -9.14 5.14
CA LEU A 38 -6.09 -8.47 3.90
C LEU A 38 -7.26 -7.52 4.16
N LEU A 39 -6.99 -6.21 4.21
CA LEU A 39 -8.01 -5.18 4.33
C LEU A 39 -8.49 -4.74 2.93
N GLY A 40 -9.79 -4.63 2.72
CA GLY A 40 -10.36 -4.11 1.46
C GLY A 40 -10.26 -5.05 0.25
N CYS A 41 -10.01 -6.35 0.45
CA CYS A 41 -9.82 -7.30 -0.64
C CYS A 41 -11.11 -8.12 -0.92
N GLY A 42 -11.96 -7.65 -1.83
CA GLY A 42 -13.17 -8.37 -2.27
C GLY A 42 -12.90 -9.48 -3.31
N ASP A 43 -11.69 -9.51 -3.88
CA ASP A 43 -11.31 -10.36 -5.02
C ASP A 43 -10.35 -11.48 -4.59
N VAL A 44 -10.52 -12.66 -5.19
CA VAL A 44 -9.69 -13.85 -4.96
C VAL A 44 -8.31 -13.80 -5.62
N ARG A 45 -8.11 -12.92 -6.60
CA ARG A 45 -6.94 -12.94 -7.50
C ARG A 45 -5.59 -12.92 -6.80
N ASN A 46 -5.39 -12.08 -5.78
CA ASN A 46 -4.08 -11.94 -5.13
C ASN A 46 -3.74 -13.25 -4.44
N VAL A 47 -4.78 -13.90 -3.94
CA VAL A 47 -4.66 -15.09 -3.17
C VAL A 47 -4.45 -16.29 -4.13
N LEU A 48 -5.26 -16.45 -5.18
CA LEU A 48 -5.02 -17.44 -6.25
C LEU A 48 -3.66 -17.24 -6.96
N PHE A 49 -3.23 -16.00 -7.16
CA PHE A 49 -1.92 -15.71 -7.74
C PHE A 49 -0.79 -16.04 -6.77
N THR A 50 -0.95 -15.77 -5.47
CA THR A 50 -0.04 -16.29 -4.43
C THR A 50 -0.02 -17.81 -4.51
N ALA A 51 -1.17 -18.45 -4.78
CA ALA A 51 -1.24 -19.89 -4.95
C ALA A 51 -0.42 -20.37 -6.14
N TYR A 52 -0.48 -19.65 -7.24
CA TYR A 52 0.37 -19.96 -8.39
C TYR A 52 1.86 -19.70 -8.14
N SER A 53 2.22 -18.58 -7.51
CA SER A 53 3.61 -18.19 -7.27
C SER A 53 4.30 -19.07 -6.23
N GLU A 54 3.59 -19.44 -5.16
CA GLU A 54 4.12 -20.15 -3.98
C GLU A 54 3.58 -21.58 -3.81
N ARG A 55 2.57 -21.98 -4.59
CA ARG A 55 1.73 -23.16 -4.31
C ARG A 55 0.94 -23.04 -2.98
N GLY A 56 0.22 -21.92 -2.76
CA GLY A 56 -0.63 -21.57 -1.58
C GLY A 56 -1.67 -20.38 -1.66
N PHE A 57 -2.92 -20.53 -1.12
CA PHE A 57 -3.95 -19.50 -0.66
C PHE A 57 -5.18 -19.06 -1.55
N PRO A 58 -6.48 -18.98 -1.09
CA PRO A 58 -7.51 -18.05 -1.72
C PRO A 58 -8.66 -17.30 -0.86
N ARG A 59 -9.46 -16.25 -1.31
CA ARG A 59 -10.58 -15.46 -0.56
C ARG A 59 -12.15 -15.30 -0.96
N ASN A 60 -12.88 -16.10 -1.77
CA ASN A 60 -14.36 -16.12 -1.90
C ASN A 60 -14.95 -17.47 -1.48
N VAL A 61 -15.77 -17.49 -0.42
CA VAL A 61 -16.24 -18.74 0.20
C VAL A 61 -17.00 -19.63 -0.78
N LEU A 62 -17.96 -19.10 -1.54
CA LEU A 62 -18.71 -19.89 -2.53
C LEU A 62 -17.77 -20.48 -3.59
N LEU A 63 -16.91 -19.62 -4.17
CA LEU A 63 -15.94 -20.06 -5.17
C LEU A 63 -14.99 -21.13 -4.61
N PHE A 64 -14.53 -21.03 -3.35
CA PHE A 64 -13.68 -22.09 -2.79
C PHE A 64 -14.37 -23.35 -2.45
N THR A 65 -15.62 -23.29 -1.99
CA THR A 65 -16.34 -24.54 -1.83
C THR A 65 -16.44 -25.27 -3.16
N LEU A 66 -16.63 -24.56 -4.29
CA LEU A 66 -16.59 -25.14 -5.63
C LEU A 66 -15.19 -25.66 -6.02
N LEU A 67 -14.13 -24.89 -5.73
CA LEU A 67 -12.75 -25.28 -6.05
C LEU A 67 -12.27 -26.48 -5.21
N ILE A 68 -12.60 -26.52 -3.92
CA ILE A 68 -12.37 -27.65 -2.99
C ILE A 68 -13.16 -28.89 -3.45
N ASP A 69 -14.35 -28.70 -4.01
CA ASP A 69 -15.13 -29.78 -4.61
C ASP A 69 -14.66 -30.17 -6.03
N GLY A 70 -13.57 -29.57 -6.53
CA GLY A 70 -12.90 -29.98 -7.77
C GLY A 70 -13.55 -29.47 -9.05
N ILE A 71 -14.27 -28.34 -9.03
CA ILE A 71 -14.78 -27.73 -10.26
C ILE A 71 -13.62 -27.39 -11.21
N SER A 72 -13.85 -27.53 -12.52
CA SER A 72 -12.90 -27.07 -13.55
C SER A 72 -12.73 -25.55 -13.53
N ALA A 73 -11.53 -25.06 -13.83
CA ALA A 73 -11.23 -23.64 -13.95
C ALA A 73 -12.13 -22.88 -14.94
N ASP A 74 -12.52 -23.47 -16.07
CA ASP A 74 -13.39 -22.79 -17.04
C ASP A 74 -14.79 -22.52 -16.48
N LYS A 75 -15.41 -23.50 -15.83
CA LYS A 75 -16.69 -23.29 -15.13
C LYS A 75 -16.56 -22.29 -13.98
N ALA A 76 -15.46 -22.34 -13.23
CA ALA A 76 -15.19 -21.37 -12.17
C ALA A 76 -15.04 -19.94 -12.72
N TRP A 77 -14.37 -19.79 -13.88
CA TRP A 77 -14.24 -18.51 -14.58
C TRP A 77 -15.62 -17.96 -14.95
N ASP A 78 -16.44 -18.79 -15.60
CA ASP A 78 -17.77 -18.37 -16.05
C ASP A 78 -18.67 -17.97 -14.87
N ILE A 79 -18.63 -18.72 -13.77
CA ILE A 79 -19.39 -18.41 -12.55
C ILE A 79 -18.92 -17.09 -11.92
N TYR A 80 -17.62 -16.85 -11.87
CA TYR A 80 -17.06 -15.73 -11.11
C TYR A 80 -17.03 -14.41 -11.90
N PHE A 81 -16.74 -14.46 -13.20
CA PHE A 81 -16.48 -13.27 -14.02
C PHE A 81 -17.62 -12.89 -14.96
N HIS A 82 -18.56 -13.77 -15.31
CA HIS A 82 -19.64 -13.42 -16.24
C HIS A 82 -20.89 -12.88 -15.52
N LEU A 83 -21.45 -11.78 -16.03
CA LEU A 83 -22.77 -11.26 -15.63
C LEU A 83 -23.90 -12.17 -16.10
N ARG A 84 -23.68 -12.95 -17.18
CA ARG A 84 -24.66 -13.89 -17.73
C ARG A 84 -24.04 -15.25 -17.99
N ILE A 85 -24.71 -16.31 -17.55
CA ILE A 85 -24.26 -17.71 -17.60
C ILE A 85 -25.32 -18.59 -18.27
N ASN A 86 -25.07 -19.90 -18.40
CA ASN A 86 -26.06 -20.86 -18.89
C ASN A 86 -26.84 -21.51 -17.72
N GLU A 87 -27.91 -22.25 -18.04
CA GLU A 87 -28.76 -22.92 -17.03
C GLU A 87 -27.99 -23.97 -16.21
N ASP A 88 -27.03 -24.68 -16.79
CA ASP A 88 -26.22 -25.67 -16.07
C ASP A 88 -25.38 -25.04 -14.96
N LEU A 89 -24.73 -23.90 -15.23
CA LEU A 89 -23.94 -23.17 -14.26
C LEU A 89 -24.82 -22.50 -13.20
N LYS A 90 -26.00 -21.99 -13.59
CA LYS A 90 -26.98 -21.47 -12.63
C LYS A 90 -27.46 -22.56 -11.67
N LYS A 91 -27.75 -23.77 -12.19
CA LYS A 91 -28.09 -24.92 -11.37
C LYS A 91 -26.94 -25.29 -10.42
N LEU A 92 -25.69 -25.29 -10.92
CA LEU A 92 -24.52 -25.57 -10.09
C LEU A 92 -24.34 -24.56 -8.94
N ILE A 93 -24.52 -23.26 -9.20
CA ILE A 93 -24.51 -22.22 -8.15
C ILE A 93 -25.60 -22.49 -7.11
N LYS A 94 -26.82 -22.81 -7.56
CA LYS A 94 -27.96 -23.09 -6.68
C LYS A 94 -27.72 -24.32 -5.80
N ASP A 95 -27.27 -25.42 -6.39
CA ASP A 95 -27.00 -26.68 -5.69
C ASP A 95 -25.88 -26.48 -4.65
N GLN A 96 -24.83 -25.75 -5.02
CA GLN A 96 -23.75 -25.42 -4.09
C GLN A 96 -24.20 -24.49 -2.97
N ALA A 97 -24.99 -23.46 -3.28
CA ALA A 97 -25.56 -22.55 -2.29
C ALA A 97 -26.46 -23.31 -1.29
N GLN A 98 -27.29 -24.24 -1.75
CA GLN A 98 -28.10 -25.10 -0.87
C GLN A 98 -27.24 -25.96 0.05
N LYS A 99 -26.16 -26.55 -0.49
CA LYS A 99 -25.19 -27.33 0.29
C LYS A 99 -24.55 -26.50 1.40
N ILE A 100 -23.98 -25.33 1.09
CA ILE A 100 -23.31 -24.48 2.09
C ILE A 100 -24.30 -23.85 3.09
N VAL A 101 -25.54 -23.56 2.69
CA VAL A 101 -26.62 -23.18 3.61
C VAL A 101 -26.94 -24.32 4.56
N SER A 102 -26.96 -25.58 4.14
CA SER A 102 -27.22 -26.69 5.08
C SER A 102 -26.13 -26.83 6.17
N LEU A 103 -24.90 -26.39 5.87
CA LEU A 103 -23.71 -26.53 6.72
C LEU A 103 -23.42 -25.31 7.62
N SER A 104 -24.18 -24.22 7.50
CA SER A 104 -23.83 -22.92 8.11
C SER A 104 -24.87 -22.41 9.12
N ASN A 105 -25.59 -23.28 9.85
CA ASN A 105 -26.62 -22.81 10.79
C ASN A 105 -26.01 -22.08 12.00
N ASN A 106 -24.82 -22.50 12.43
CA ASN A 106 -24.00 -21.85 13.43
C ASN A 106 -22.51 -22.07 13.11
N ILE A 107 -21.64 -21.39 13.85
CA ILE A 107 -20.19 -21.40 13.56
C ILE A 107 -19.54 -22.73 13.90
N GLU A 108 -20.05 -23.45 14.89
CA GLU A 108 -19.59 -24.77 15.31
C GLU A 108 -19.83 -25.81 14.21
N GLN A 109 -21.05 -25.88 13.69
CA GLN A 109 -21.43 -26.78 12.60
C GLN A 109 -20.60 -26.52 11.34
N TRP A 110 -20.34 -25.24 11.02
CA TRP A 110 -19.48 -24.89 9.89
C TRP A 110 -18.04 -25.36 10.11
N SER A 111 -17.51 -25.15 11.31
CA SER A 111 -16.14 -25.48 11.69
C SER A 111 -15.88 -27.00 11.70
N GLU A 112 -16.87 -27.79 12.10
CA GLU A 112 -16.83 -29.26 12.06
C GLU A 112 -17.13 -29.84 10.66
N GLY A 113 -17.68 -29.02 9.76
CA GLY A 113 -18.05 -29.43 8.41
C GLY A 113 -16.87 -29.60 7.46
N ARG A 114 -17.14 -30.16 6.27
CA ARG A 114 -16.15 -30.43 5.20
C ARG A 114 -15.27 -29.23 4.85
N TYR A 115 -15.80 -28.01 4.92
CA TYR A 115 -15.07 -26.81 4.54
C TYR A 115 -14.37 -26.12 5.72
N GLY A 116 -14.72 -26.45 6.97
CA GLY A 116 -14.28 -25.73 8.18
C GLY A 116 -12.78 -25.87 8.50
N SER A 117 -12.11 -26.88 7.96
CA SER A 117 -10.66 -27.05 8.05
C SER A 117 -9.92 -25.88 7.38
N VAL A 118 -10.36 -25.51 6.18
CA VAL A 118 -9.75 -24.49 5.31
C VAL A 118 -10.45 -23.14 5.42
N LEU A 119 -11.78 -23.10 5.36
CA LEU A 119 -12.60 -21.89 5.33
C LEU A 119 -13.22 -21.66 6.71
N ARG A 120 -12.78 -20.62 7.43
CA ARG A 120 -13.22 -20.30 8.79
C ARG A 120 -13.82 -18.90 8.86
N PHE A 121 -14.67 -18.65 9.84
CA PHE A 121 -15.18 -17.31 10.13
C PHE A 121 -14.56 -16.80 11.43
N CYS A 122 -14.26 -15.50 11.49
CA CYS A 122 -13.74 -14.90 12.72
C CYS A 122 -14.81 -14.79 13.80
N ASP A 123 -16.09 -14.77 13.42
CA ASP A 123 -17.22 -14.51 14.30
C ASP A 123 -18.54 -15.02 13.70
N ALA A 124 -19.53 -15.29 14.56
CA ALA A 124 -20.81 -15.85 14.17
C ALA A 124 -21.68 -14.89 13.33
N ILE A 125 -21.55 -13.58 13.54
CA ILE A 125 -22.33 -12.55 12.83
C ILE A 125 -21.91 -12.50 11.36
N SER A 126 -20.60 -12.60 11.08
CA SER A 126 -20.06 -12.72 9.73
C SER A 126 -20.64 -13.93 9.00
N LEU A 127 -20.65 -15.10 9.63
CA LEU A 127 -21.25 -16.31 9.06
C LEU A 127 -22.73 -16.10 8.76
N GLN A 128 -23.48 -15.52 9.71
CA GLN A 128 -24.90 -15.25 9.55
C GLN A 128 -25.18 -14.30 8.37
N GLN A 129 -24.42 -13.20 8.25
CA GLN A 129 -24.57 -12.23 7.15
C GLN A 129 -24.26 -12.85 5.79
N VAL A 130 -23.16 -13.62 5.69
CA VAL A 130 -22.79 -14.32 4.45
C VAL A 130 -23.81 -15.40 4.10
N ARG A 131 -24.31 -16.15 5.09
CA ARG A 131 -25.39 -17.13 4.90
C ARG A 131 -26.64 -16.50 4.28
N GLN A 132 -27.03 -15.28 4.69
CA GLN A 132 -28.19 -14.61 4.10
C GLN A 132 -28.04 -14.37 2.59
N VAL A 133 -26.82 -14.06 2.14
CA VAL A 133 -26.52 -13.94 0.70
C VAL A 133 -26.67 -15.28 -0.01
N TRP A 134 -26.17 -16.37 0.57
CA TRP A 134 -26.33 -17.70 -0.02
C TRP A 134 -27.79 -18.14 -0.12
N ILE A 135 -28.62 -17.80 0.87
CA ILE A 135 -30.07 -18.08 0.82
C ILE A 135 -30.73 -17.39 -0.38
N GLN A 136 -30.31 -16.16 -0.71
CA GLN A 136 -30.83 -15.44 -1.89
C GLN A 136 -30.53 -16.21 -3.19
N TYR A 137 -29.34 -16.81 -3.31
CA TYR A 137 -28.98 -17.61 -4.49
C TYR A 137 -29.83 -18.89 -4.66
N THR A 138 -30.47 -19.36 -3.59
CA THR A 138 -31.37 -20.53 -3.63
C THR A 138 -32.82 -20.19 -4.00
N SER A 139 -33.21 -18.91 -3.89
CA SER A 139 -34.57 -18.41 -4.10
C SER A 139 -34.88 -18.18 -5.60
N PRO A 140 -36.15 -17.93 -5.99
CA PRO A 140 -36.48 -17.52 -7.34
C PRO A 140 -35.70 -16.25 -7.72
N GLN A 141 -34.92 -16.33 -8.79
CA GLN A 141 -33.99 -15.28 -9.19
C GLN A 141 -34.68 -14.23 -10.07
N LYS A 142 -34.08 -13.04 -10.11
CA LYS A 142 -34.55 -11.96 -10.99
C LYS A 142 -34.49 -12.37 -12.47
N GLY A 143 -35.54 -11.99 -13.21
CA GLY A 143 -35.56 -12.15 -14.66
C GLY A 143 -34.69 -11.12 -15.38
N GLU A 144 -34.41 -11.38 -16.66
CA GLU A 144 -33.57 -10.54 -17.52
C GLU A 144 -33.96 -9.05 -17.53
N PRO A 145 -35.25 -8.64 -17.65
CA PRO A 145 -35.60 -7.23 -17.71
C PRO A 145 -35.22 -6.44 -16.44
N ALA A 146 -35.41 -7.05 -15.27
CA ALA A 146 -35.07 -6.42 -14.00
C ALA A 146 -33.55 -6.30 -13.83
N PHE A 147 -32.79 -7.31 -14.29
CA PHE A 147 -31.33 -7.28 -14.22
C PHE A 147 -30.74 -6.23 -15.17
N GLU A 148 -31.24 -6.12 -16.40
CA GLU A 148 -30.78 -5.10 -17.34
C GLU A 148 -31.10 -3.68 -16.85
N GLU A 149 -32.22 -3.47 -16.16
CA GLU A 149 -32.53 -2.18 -15.51
C GLU A 149 -31.47 -1.80 -14.45
N GLU A 150 -31.00 -2.75 -13.65
CA GLU A 150 -29.92 -2.52 -12.67
C GLU A 150 -28.58 -2.18 -13.34
N LEU A 151 -28.24 -2.88 -14.43
CA LEU A 151 -27.02 -2.58 -15.21
C LEU A 151 -27.10 -1.20 -15.86
N GLU A 152 -28.27 -0.79 -16.35
CA GLU A 152 -28.45 0.52 -16.97
C GLU A 152 -28.31 1.67 -15.95
N ARG A 153 -28.67 1.44 -14.68
CA ARG A 153 -28.38 2.40 -13.59
C ARG A 153 -26.88 2.59 -13.36
N ALA A 154 -26.10 1.51 -13.41
CA ALA A 154 -24.64 1.59 -13.33
C ALA A 154 -24.05 2.37 -14.53
N ARG A 155 -24.53 2.12 -15.76
CA ARG A 155 -24.13 2.87 -16.97
C ARG A 155 -24.55 4.35 -16.91
N LYS A 156 -25.74 4.66 -16.38
CA LYS A 156 -26.18 6.05 -16.16
C LYS A 156 -25.27 6.78 -15.17
N LEU A 157 -24.89 6.11 -14.08
CA LEU A 157 -23.96 6.66 -13.09
C LEU A 157 -22.60 6.96 -13.72
N GLU A 158 -22.04 6.04 -14.52
CA GLU A 158 -20.79 6.24 -15.25
C GLU A 158 -20.84 7.48 -16.16
N ARG A 159 -21.88 7.58 -17.00
CA ARG A 159 -22.08 8.73 -17.90
C ARG A 159 -22.09 10.04 -17.14
N THR A 160 -22.79 10.07 -16.00
CA THR A 160 -22.92 11.27 -15.18
C THR A 160 -21.60 11.64 -14.50
N LEU A 161 -20.85 10.68 -13.96
CA LEU A 161 -19.54 10.91 -13.35
C LEU A 161 -18.48 11.36 -14.39
N SER A 162 -18.61 10.92 -15.64
CA SER A 162 -17.68 11.28 -16.72
C SER A 162 -17.85 12.71 -17.25
N GLY A 163 -18.99 13.35 -16.99
CA GLY A 163 -19.28 14.73 -17.42
C GLY A 163 -19.32 14.95 -18.94
N ARG A 164 -19.40 13.87 -19.75
CA ARG A 164 -19.43 13.93 -21.22
C ARG A 164 -20.89 13.87 -21.72
N PRO A 165 -21.25 14.64 -22.76
CA PRO A 165 -22.54 14.50 -23.44
C PRO A 165 -22.69 13.09 -24.04
N ASP A 166 -23.93 12.61 -24.17
CA ASP A 166 -24.32 11.22 -24.51
C ASP A 166 -23.65 10.63 -25.79
N GLU A 167 -23.00 11.43 -26.62
CA GLU A 167 -22.45 11.02 -27.92
C GLU A 167 -20.97 10.57 -27.91
N LYS A 168 -20.19 10.81 -26.84
CA LYS A 168 -18.78 10.36 -26.76
C LYS A 168 -18.49 9.57 -25.47
N ARG A 169 -18.43 8.24 -25.57
CA ARG A 169 -18.03 7.36 -24.46
C ARG A 169 -16.67 7.81 -23.88
N PRO A 170 -16.51 7.89 -22.54
CA PRO A 170 -15.23 8.15 -21.93
C PRO A 170 -14.25 7.02 -22.25
N LEU A 171 -13.03 7.36 -22.67
CA LEU A 171 -11.97 6.37 -22.88
C LEU A 171 -11.45 5.93 -21.51
N ILE A 172 -11.78 4.71 -21.08
CA ILE A 172 -11.35 4.16 -19.79
C ILE A 172 -10.08 3.37 -19.98
N LEU A 173 -8.95 3.96 -19.60
CA LEU A 173 -7.61 3.39 -19.82
C LEU A 173 -7.11 2.54 -18.65
N THR A 174 -7.93 2.32 -17.61
CA THR A 174 -7.52 1.60 -16.39
C THR A 174 -7.07 0.17 -16.68
N GLY A 175 -7.61 -0.48 -17.71
CA GLY A 175 -7.22 -1.81 -18.15
C GLY A 175 -5.81 -1.90 -18.73
N LEU A 176 -5.27 -0.79 -19.27
CA LEU A 176 -3.91 -0.78 -19.80
C LEU A 176 -2.85 -0.97 -18.70
N ARG A 177 -3.17 -0.69 -17.43
CA ARG A 177 -2.24 -0.99 -16.32
C ARG A 177 -1.90 -2.48 -16.23
N SER A 178 -2.84 -3.35 -16.58
CA SER A 178 -2.64 -4.79 -16.58
C SER A 178 -1.71 -5.28 -17.69
N THR A 179 -1.40 -4.45 -18.69
CA THR A 179 -0.47 -4.78 -19.77
C THR A 179 0.97 -4.35 -19.50
N ALA A 180 1.25 -3.68 -18.40
CA ALA A 180 2.61 -3.25 -18.03
C ALA A 180 3.56 -4.47 -17.95
N PRO A 181 4.81 -4.39 -18.45
CA PRO A 181 5.51 -3.19 -18.99
C PRO A 181 5.25 -2.86 -20.48
N LEU A 182 4.22 -3.45 -21.11
CA LEU A 182 3.91 -3.25 -22.53
C LEU A 182 2.76 -2.25 -22.75
N SER A 183 2.36 -1.45 -21.76
CA SER A 183 1.24 -0.51 -21.92
C SER A 183 1.51 0.58 -22.95
N LEU A 184 2.80 0.90 -23.17
CA LEU A 184 3.26 1.89 -24.15
C LEU A 184 3.61 1.30 -25.52
N ALA A 185 3.53 -0.03 -25.70
CA ALA A 185 3.96 -0.66 -26.95
C ALA A 185 3.20 -0.09 -28.18
N PRO A 186 3.87 0.06 -29.34
CA PRO A 186 3.35 0.79 -30.50
C PRO A 186 2.22 0.05 -31.26
N LYS A 187 2.04 -1.25 -31.05
CA LYS A 187 0.97 -2.03 -31.72
C LYS A 187 -0.42 -1.60 -31.25
N LEU A 188 -1.04 -0.68 -32.00
CA LEU A 188 -2.38 -0.11 -31.79
C LEU A 188 -3.48 -1.18 -31.62
N VAL A 189 -3.37 -2.30 -32.35
CA VAL A 189 -4.33 -3.43 -32.32
C VAL A 189 -4.53 -4.03 -30.91
N TYR A 190 -3.49 -3.99 -30.07
CA TYR A 190 -3.54 -4.55 -28.71
C TYR A 190 -4.15 -3.62 -27.66
N LYS A 191 -4.14 -2.31 -27.92
CA LYS A 191 -4.85 -1.33 -27.09
C LYS A 191 -6.36 -1.44 -27.32
N GLU A 192 -6.76 -1.78 -28.54
CA GLU A 192 -8.16 -2.06 -28.87
C GLU A 192 -8.65 -3.33 -28.18
N ASP A 193 -7.85 -4.41 -28.12
CA ASP A 193 -8.25 -5.70 -27.53
C ASP A 193 -8.63 -5.62 -26.03
N VAL A 194 -7.82 -4.93 -25.21
CA VAL A 194 -8.13 -4.72 -23.77
C VAL A 194 -9.32 -3.79 -23.57
N LEU A 195 -9.44 -2.73 -24.39
CA LEU A 195 -10.56 -1.80 -24.32
C LEU A 195 -11.86 -2.48 -24.81
N GLU A 196 -11.78 -3.31 -25.85
CA GLU A 196 -12.89 -4.08 -26.40
C GLU A 196 -13.36 -5.15 -25.42
N ALA A 197 -12.47 -5.79 -24.66
CA ALA A 197 -12.84 -6.76 -23.64
C ALA A 197 -13.84 -6.16 -22.63
N ARG A 198 -13.61 -4.94 -22.18
CA ARG A 198 -14.54 -4.20 -21.32
C ARG A 198 -15.86 -3.92 -22.02
N GLU A 199 -15.83 -3.43 -23.25
CA GLU A 199 -17.04 -3.09 -24.01
C GLU A 199 -17.91 -4.32 -24.28
N VAL A 200 -17.30 -5.44 -24.65
CA VAL A 200 -17.96 -6.74 -24.84
C VAL A 200 -18.59 -7.21 -23.52
N PHE A 201 -17.86 -7.11 -22.40
CA PHE A 201 -18.35 -7.47 -21.08
C PHE A 201 -19.61 -6.67 -20.70
N TRP A 202 -19.59 -5.33 -20.82
CA TRP A 202 -20.75 -4.50 -20.45
C TRP A 202 -21.92 -4.60 -21.44
N LYS A 203 -21.65 -4.96 -22.70
CA LYS A 203 -22.68 -5.13 -23.74
C LYS A 203 -23.35 -6.50 -23.69
N ARG A 204 -22.58 -7.58 -23.54
CA ARG A 204 -23.09 -8.97 -23.59
C ARG A 204 -23.24 -9.60 -22.21
N GLY A 205 -22.38 -9.24 -21.26
CA GLY A 205 -22.32 -9.86 -19.93
C GLY A 205 -21.49 -11.14 -19.85
N ASN A 206 -20.93 -11.63 -20.96
CA ASN A 206 -20.01 -12.76 -21.00
C ASN A 206 -19.15 -12.72 -22.27
N PHE A 207 -18.17 -13.63 -22.36
CA PHE A 207 -17.28 -13.78 -23.50
C PHE A 207 -17.61 -14.99 -24.39
N SER A 208 -18.73 -15.68 -24.14
CA SER A 208 -19.14 -16.87 -24.91
C SER A 208 -19.87 -16.48 -26.20
N ARG A 209 -19.82 -17.35 -27.21
CA ARG A 209 -20.59 -17.21 -28.47
C ARG A 209 -22.03 -17.75 -28.34
N SER A 210 -22.43 -18.27 -27.19
CA SER A 210 -23.73 -18.94 -26.99
C SER A 210 -24.90 -17.95 -26.80
N PRO A 211 -26.05 -18.14 -27.48
CA PRO A 211 -27.21 -17.23 -27.39
C PRO A 211 -28.10 -17.43 -26.16
N GLU A 212 -28.01 -18.55 -25.46
CA GLU A 212 -28.85 -18.91 -24.30
C GLU A 212 -28.24 -18.46 -22.96
N ALA A 213 -28.05 -17.15 -22.80
CA ALA A 213 -27.47 -16.57 -21.59
C ALA A 213 -28.55 -15.97 -20.68
N ILE A 214 -28.49 -16.30 -19.39
CA ILE A 214 -29.40 -15.81 -18.34
C ILE A 214 -28.61 -15.06 -17.26
N PRO A 215 -29.24 -14.20 -16.44
CA PRO A 215 -28.56 -13.48 -15.36
C PRO A 215 -27.81 -14.42 -14.41
N ASN A 216 -26.56 -14.07 -14.10
CA ASN A 216 -25.78 -14.77 -13.08
C ASN A 216 -26.30 -14.40 -11.68
N PRO A 217 -26.73 -15.37 -10.86
CA PRO A 217 -27.32 -15.12 -9.54
C PRO A 217 -26.40 -14.33 -8.59
N ILE A 218 -25.08 -14.53 -8.72
CA ILE A 218 -24.09 -13.86 -7.87
C ILE A 218 -24.10 -12.35 -8.10
N PHE A 219 -24.45 -11.90 -9.31
CA PHE A 219 -24.61 -10.49 -9.64
C PHE A 219 -26.07 -10.05 -9.48
N SER A 220 -27.03 -10.75 -10.09
CA SER A 220 -28.43 -10.32 -10.15
C SER A 220 -29.07 -10.13 -8.79
N GLU A 221 -28.78 -11.02 -7.83
CA GLU A 221 -29.36 -10.97 -6.49
C GLU A 221 -28.64 -9.96 -5.59
N THR A 222 -27.37 -9.65 -5.88
CA THR A 222 -26.58 -8.66 -5.13
C THR A 222 -26.94 -7.22 -5.52
N LEU A 223 -27.26 -6.98 -6.80
CA LEU A 223 -27.63 -5.63 -7.28
C LEU A 223 -29.02 -5.21 -6.79
N SER A 224 -29.21 -3.91 -6.57
CA SER A 224 -30.50 -3.35 -6.15
C SER A 224 -30.60 -1.87 -6.53
N PRO A 225 -31.77 -1.23 -6.37
CA PRO A 225 -31.92 0.21 -6.58
C PRO A 225 -30.98 1.10 -5.73
N HIS A 226 -30.34 0.53 -4.69
CA HIS A 226 -29.39 1.21 -3.81
C HIS A 226 -27.98 0.59 -3.87
N THR A 227 -27.76 -0.44 -4.69
CA THR A 227 -26.49 -1.17 -4.81
C THR A 227 -26.18 -1.42 -6.28
N TYR A 228 -25.31 -0.59 -6.85
CA TYR A 228 -24.98 -0.63 -8.27
C TYR A 228 -23.70 -1.40 -8.50
N LEU A 229 -23.59 -2.10 -9.63
CA LEU A 229 -22.31 -2.63 -10.07
C LEU A 229 -21.36 -1.45 -10.27
N HIS A 230 -20.15 -1.52 -9.70
CA HIS A 230 -19.18 -0.45 -9.88
C HIS A 230 -18.87 -0.30 -11.39
N TYR A 231 -18.99 0.91 -11.93
CA TYR A 231 -18.85 1.15 -13.37
C TYR A 231 -17.48 0.70 -13.90
N GLY A 232 -16.42 0.83 -13.10
CA GLY A 232 -15.07 0.37 -13.45
C GLY A 232 -14.87 -1.16 -13.37
N THR A 233 -15.92 -1.96 -13.16
CA THR A 233 -15.81 -3.43 -13.14
C THR A 233 -15.37 -3.93 -14.52
N ASP A 234 -14.30 -4.70 -14.54
CA ASP A 234 -13.73 -5.30 -15.74
C ASP A 234 -12.97 -6.59 -15.34
N PRO A 235 -13.33 -7.75 -15.93
CA PRO A 235 -12.79 -9.06 -15.55
C PRO A 235 -11.31 -9.25 -15.86
N VAL A 236 -10.70 -8.46 -16.74
CA VAL A 236 -9.27 -8.65 -17.07
C VAL A 236 -8.31 -7.84 -16.19
N LEU A 237 -8.81 -6.88 -15.40
CA LEU A 237 -7.97 -5.99 -14.58
C LEU A 237 -7.10 -6.74 -13.57
N GLY A 238 -7.57 -7.87 -13.08
CA GLY A 238 -6.84 -8.69 -12.09
C GLY A 238 -5.64 -9.45 -12.64
N PHE A 239 -5.44 -9.50 -13.95
CA PHE A 239 -4.46 -10.40 -14.60
C PHE A 239 -3.26 -9.66 -15.17
N HIS A 240 -2.20 -10.41 -15.50
CA HIS A 240 -0.97 -9.89 -16.11
C HIS A 240 -1.03 -9.99 -17.64
N LEU A 241 -1.73 -9.05 -18.26
CA LEU A 241 -2.07 -9.05 -19.69
C LEU A 241 -0.89 -8.71 -20.62
N ALA A 242 0.28 -8.39 -20.08
CA ALA A 242 1.53 -8.29 -20.87
C ALA A 242 1.77 -9.57 -21.72
N THR A 243 1.33 -10.72 -21.22
CA THR A 243 1.39 -12.02 -21.91
C THR A 243 0.52 -12.12 -23.16
N ALA A 244 -0.52 -11.30 -23.29
CA ALA A 244 -1.32 -11.21 -24.50
C ALA A 244 -0.61 -10.43 -25.62
N LEU A 245 0.35 -9.57 -25.26
CA LEU A 245 0.97 -8.61 -26.16
C LEU A 245 2.41 -9.01 -26.54
N ALA A 246 3.13 -9.62 -25.60
CA ALA A 246 4.51 -10.01 -25.77
C ALA A 246 4.65 -11.30 -26.60
N ASN A 247 5.73 -11.38 -27.39
CA ASN A 247 6.13 -12.63 -28.02
C ASN A 247 6.75 -13.53 -26.94
N LEU A 248 6.11 -14.67 -26.65
CA LEU A 248 6.57 -15.60 -25.61
C LEU A 248 7.25 -16.82 -26.24
N ALA A 249 8.37 -17.24 -25.66
CA ALA A 249 9.12 -18.40 -26.14
C ALA A 249 8.25 -19.69 -26.13
N PRO A 250 8.51 -20.69 -27.00
CA PRO A 250 7.68 -21.90 -27.11
C PRO A 250 7.43 -22.67 -25.80
N ALA A 251 8.44 -22.76 -24.95
CA ALA A 251 8.34 -23.42 -23.64
C ALA A 251 7.99 -22.46 -22.49
N SER A 252 7.55 -21.24 -22.80
CA SER A 252 7.22 -20.24 -21.78
C SER A 252 6.01 -20.68 -20.95
N PRO A 253 6.08 -20.59 -19.60
CA PRO A 253 4.89 -20.67 -18.75
C PRO A 253 3.85 -19.65 -19.17
N LEU A 254 2.56 -19.99 -19.00
CA LEU A 254 1.41 -19.13 -19.29
C LEU A 254 1.33 -18.60 -20.73
N ARG A 255 2.11 -19.18 -21.65
CA ARG A 255 1.91 -18.97 -23.09
C ARG A 255 0.56 -19.56 -23.46
N SER A 256 -0.26 -18.76 -24.13
CA SER A 256 -1.52 -19.26 -24.67
C SER A 256 -1.28 -19.96 -26.00
N ASP A 257 -1.90 -21.13 -26.18
CA ASP A 257 -2.01 -21.74 -27.50
C ASP A 257 -2.98 -20.94 -28.36
N LYS A 258 -2.77 -20.89 -29.68
CA LYS A 258 -3.70 -20.22 -30.59
C LYS A 258 -5.01 -21.01 -30.61
N ASP A 259 -5.97 -20.56 -29.82
CA ASP A 259 -7.35 -21.04 -29.83
C ASP A 259 -8.19 -20.12 -30.73
N GLU A 260 -8.72 -20.66 -31.84
CA GLU A 260 -9.56 -19.94 -32.80
C GLU A 260 -10.95 -19.59 -32.22
N ASP A 261 -11.35 -20.21 -31.11
CA ASP A 261 -12.68 -20.02 -30.52
C ASP A 261 -12.76 -18.78 -29.62
N GLU A 262 -11.64 -18.32 -29.04
CA GLU A 262 -11.61 -17.16 -28.13
C GLU A 262 -11.51 -15.82 -28.88
N MET A 263 -12.40 -14.89 -28.51
CA MET A 263 -12.65 -13.66 -29.27
C MET A 263 -11.53 -12.62 -29.16
N LEU A 264 -10.83 -12.55 -28.02
CA LEU A 264 -9.88 -11.49 -27.68
C LEU A 264 -8.63 -12.09 -27.00
N ASN A 265 -7.45 -11.57 -27.32
CA ASN A 265 -6.17 -12.10 -26.83
C ASN A 265 -6.00 -11.88 -25.31
N ALA A 266 -6.47 -10.74 -24.80
CA ALA A 266 -6.46 -10.38 -23.39
C ALA A 266 -7.29 -11.36 -22.55
N ILE A 267 -8.46 -11.78 -23.06
CA ILE A 267 -9.31 -12.78 -22.41
C ILE A 267 -8.60 -14.14 -22.39
N ARG A 268 -7.97 -14.53 -23.50
CA ARG A 268 -7.19 -15.77 -23.58
C ARG A 268 -6.06 -15.82 -22.58
N ALA A 269 -5.29 -14.74 -22.48
CA ALA A 269 -4.22 -14.61 -21.50
C ALA A 269 -4.73 -14.69 -20.06
N ALA A 270 -5.83 -13.99 -19.76
CA ALA A 270 -6.44 -13.98 -18.43
C ALA A 270 -6.96 -15.37 -18.03
N LYS A 271 -7.65 -16.08 -18.94
CA LYS A 271 -8.11 -17.46 -18.68
C LYS A 271 -6.97 -18.44 -18.54
N THR A 272 -5.92 -18.33 -19.36
CA THR A 272 -4.71 -19.17 -19.25
C THR A 272 -4.07 -19.00 -17.87
N GLN A 273 -3.93 -17.77 -17.40
CA GLN A 273 -3.49 -17.46 -16.04
C GLN A 273 -4.42 -18.04 -14.98
N PHE A 274 -5.72 -17.79 -15.09
CA PHE A 274 -6.70 -18.29 -14.14
C PHE A 274 -6.69 -19.82 -14.03
N ARG A 275 -6.57 -20.56 -15.14
CA ARG A 275 -6.41 -22.02 -15.16
C ARG A 275 -5.18 -22.46 -14.38
N GLY A 276 -4.03 -21.84 -14.64
CA GLY A 276 -2.80 -22.12 -13.91
C GLY A 276 -2.93 -21.84 -12.40
N TRP A 277 -3.60 -20.73 -12.05
CA TRP A 277 -3.80 -20.34 -10.64
C TRP A 277 -4.77 -21.25 -9.90
N VAL A 278 -5.87 -21.64 -10.55
CA VAL A 278 -6.84 -22.59 -9.99
C VAL A 278 -6.21 -23.97 -9.81
N ALA A 279 -5.45 -24.47 -10.79
CA ALA A 279 -4.75 -25.73 -10.68
C ALA A 279 -3.77 -25.73 -9.49
N ALA A 280 -2.95 -24.67 -9.39
CA ALA A 280 -2.02 -24.52 -8.28
C ALA A 280 -2.74 -24.42 -6.92
N PHE A 281 -3.94 -23.82 -6.87
CA PHE A 281 -4.75 -23.79 -5.67
C PHE A 281 -5.26 -25.19 -5.27
N GLN A 282 -5.79 -25.95 -6.23
CA GLN A 282 -6.36 -27.27 -5.98
C GLN A 282 -5.30 -28.32 -5.56
N GLU A 283 -4.02 -28.08 -5.88
CA GLU A 283 -2.90 -28.92 -5.44
C GLU A 283 -2.48 -28.69 -3.98
N ILE A 284 -2.99 -27.66 -3.31
CA ILE A 284 -2.59 -27.33 -1.93
C ILE A 284 -3.24 -28.32 -0.94
N PRO A 285 -2.46 -28.99 -0.09
CA PRO A 285 -3.02 -29.79 1.00
C PRO A 285 -3.86 -28.92 1.95
N GLU A 286 -5.07 -29.38 2.29
CA GLU A 286 -6.02 -28.63 3.13
C GLU A 286 -5.43 -28.19 4.49
N ASN A 287 -4.45 -28.92 5.03
CA ASN A 287 -3.79 -28.58 6.31
C ASN A 287 -2.71 -27.49 6.22
N ARG A 288 -2.35 -27.03 5.01
CA ARG A 288 -1.35 -25.98 4.79
C ARG A 288 -1.96 -24.58 4.65
N ILE A 289 -3.27 -24.48 4.66
CA ILE A 289 -3.99 -23.25 4.41
C ILE A 289 -5.16 -23.09 5.37
N SER A 290 -5.31 -21.87 5.88
CA SER A 290 -6.49 -21.51 6.65
C SER A 290 -6.90 -20.07 6.36
N LEU A 291 -8.14 -19.89 5.92
CA LEU A 291 -8.71 -18.63 5.45
C LEU A 291 -9.79 -18.19 6.41
N ARG A 292 -9.63 -17.00 6.99
CA ARG A 292 -10.58 -16.46 7.97
C ARG A 292 -11.35 -15.29 7.37
N PHE A 293 -12.67 -15.39 7.36
CA PHE A 293 -13.57 -14.39 6.82
C PHE A 293 -14.22 -13.58 7.93
N THR A 294 -14.31 -12.26 7.71
CA THR A 294 -15.03 -11.34 8.58
C THR A 294 -15.71 -10.26 7.74
N VAL A 295 -16.86 -9.77 8.22
CA VAL A 295 -17.63 -8.69 7.60
C VAL A 295 -17.63 -7.49 8.55
N SER A 296 -16.68 -6.58 8.39
CA SER A 296 -16.53 -5.39 9.25
C SER A 296 -15.85 -4.27 8.47
N ASP A 297 -16.03 -3.02 8.90
CA ASP A 297 -15.19 -1.91 8.46
C ASP A 297 -13.74 -2.19 8.87
N ALA A 298 -12.80 -1.86 7.98
CA ALA A 298 -11.39 -2.20 8.13
C ALA A 298 -10.77 -1.64 9.42
N LEU A 299 -11.10 -0.39 9.78
CA LEU A 299 -10.57 0.25 10.99
C LEU A 299 -11.17 -0.37 12.26
N SER A 300 -12.48 -0.62 12.28
CA SER A 300 -13.14 -1.29 13.41
C SER A 300 -12.60 -2.69 13.63
N LEU A 301 -12.36 -3.46 12.56
CA LEU A 301 -11.73 -4.77 12.62
C LEU A 301 -10.32 -4.67 13.22
N CYS A 302 -9.51 -3.73 12.74
CA CYS A 302 -8.15 -3.55 13.23
C CYS A 302 -8.11 -3.22 14.72
N HIS A 303 -8.94 -2.27 15.17
CA HIS A 303 -9.03 -1.93 16.60
C HIS A 303 -9.66 -3.06 17.44
N GLY A 304 -10.57 -3.84 16.87
CA GLY A 304 -11.08 -5.06 17.51
C GLY A 304 -10.00 -6.11 17.73
N LEU A 305 -9.16 -6.38 16.71
CA LEU A 305 -8.01 -7.28 16.83
C LEU A 305 -7.00 -6.79 17.86
N GLN A 306 -6.78 -5.48 17.95
CA GLN A 306 -5.94 -4.89 19.01
C GLN A 306 -6.51 -5.17 20.41
N ALA A 307 -7.82 -4.98 20.60
CA ALA A 307 -8.49 -5.25 21.87
C ALA A 307 -8.35 -6.73 22.28
N VAL A 308 -8.62 -7.66 21.36
CA VAL A 308 -8.46 -9.11 21.61
C VAL A 308 -6.99 -9.49 21.87
N SER A 309 -6.03 -8.80 21.26
CA SER A 309 -4.61 -9.06 21.53
C SER A 309 -4.13 -8.63 22.91
N THR A 310 -4.89 -7.78 23.62
CA THR A 310 -4.48 -7.16 24.89
C THR A 310 -5.39 -7.49 26.07
N SER A 311 -6.53 -8.15 25.83
CA SER A 311 -7.54 -8.46 26.83
C SER A 311 -8.13 -9.84 26.58
N GLU A 312 -8.36 -10.61 27.65
CA GLU A 312 -9.13 -11.86 27.60
C GLU A 312 -10.63 -11.60 27.37
N ASN A 313 -11.07 -10.34 27.51
CA ASN A 313 -12.47 -9.95 27.33
C ASN A 313 -12.79 -9.72 25.85
N THR A 314 -13.79 -10.44 25.31
CA THR A 314 -14.12 -10.46 23.88
C THR A 314 -14.95 -9.27 23.39
N SER A 315 -15.58 -8.51 24.30
CA SER A 315 -16.39 -7.35 23.92
C SER A 315 -15.51 -6.13 23.61
N THR A 316 -15.58 -5.64 22.37
CA THR A 316 -14.80 -4.47 21.94
C THR A 316 -15.52 -3.14 22.23
N ASN A 317 -16.84 -3.16 22.42
CA ASN A 317 -17.73 -1.99 22.42
C ASN A 317 -17.50 -1.06 21.20
N LEU A 318 -17.16 -1.63 20.04
CA LEU A 318 -16.99 -0.92 18.77
C LEU A 318 -18.03 -1.43 17.78
N PHE A 319 -18.76 -0.54 17.12
CA PHE A 319 -19.63 -0.93 16.01
C PHE A 319 -18.83 -1.53 14.84
N ARG A 320 -19.37 -2.57 14.21
CA ARG A 320 -18.74 -3.25 13.07
C ARG A 320 -18.60 -2.34 11.86
N ARG A 321 -19.62 -1.51 11.59
CA ARG A 321 -19.66 -0.57 10.46
C ARG A 321 -20.80 0.44 10.60
N GLN A 322 -20.85 1.45 9.73
CA GLN A 322 -22.04 2.30 9.59
C GLN A 322 -23.27 1.50 9.15
N LEU A 323 -24.46 1.97 9.56
CA LEU A 323 -25.75 1.34 9.25
C LEU A 323 -25.93 -0.08 9.81
N ASP A 324 -25.20 -0.43 10.86
CA ASP A 324 -25.22 -1.73 11.51
C ASP A 324 -25.19 -1.55 13.03
N VAL A 325 -26.05 -2.26 13.76
CA VAL A 325 -26.17 -2.09 15.23
C VAL A 325 -25.27 -3.04 16.01
N THR A 326 -24.55 -3.93 15.32
CA THR A 326 -23.74 -4.99 15.95
C THR A 326 -22.32 -4.52 16.30
N SER A 327 -21.77 -5.11 17.37
CA SER A 327 -20.40 -4.92 17.85
C SER A 327 -19.40 -5.80 17.11
N VAL A 328 -18.15 -5.34 16.98
CA VAL A 328 -17.04 -6.20 16.57
C VAL A 328 -16.78 -7.19 17.70
N GLU A 329 -17.01 -8.46 17.41
CA GLU A 329 -16.79 -9.57 18.33
C GLU A 329 -16.03 -10.66 17.58
N PHE A 330 -15.34 -11.50 18.33
CA PHE A 330 -14.57 -12.62 17.81
C PHE A 330 -15.01 -13.90 18.51
N ASP A 331 -15.02 -15.00 17.77
CA ASP A 331 -15.35 -16.30 18.31
C ASP A 331 -14.36 -16.67 19.44
N PRO A 332 -14.83 -16.85 20.69
CA PRO A 332 -13.96 -17.19 21.81
C PRO A 332 -13.17 -18.47 21.54
N THR A 333 -13.75 -19.49 20.91
CA THR A 333 -13.06 -20.78 20.71
C THR A 333 -11.87 -20.63 19.76
N SER A 334 -12.01 -19.77 18.74
CA SER A 334 -10.95 -19.47 17.77
C SER A 334 -9.87 -18.53 18.32
N TYR A 335 -10.17 -17.67 19.29
CA TYR A 335 -9.25 -16.60 19.74
C TYR A 335 -8.74 -16.72 21.19
N SER A 336 -9.19 -17.70 21.99
CA SER A 336 -8.79 -17.85 23.42
C SER A 336 -7.89 -19.06 23.75
N GLY A 337 -7.45 -19.86 22.76
CA GLY A 337 -6.70 -21.11 22.96
C GLY A 337 -5.21 -21.09 22.55
N ALA A 338 -4.51 -22.21 22.79
CA ALA A 338 -3.09 -22.38 22.41
C ALA A 338 -2.84 -22.41 20.88
N ASN A 339 -3.86 -22.73 20.09
CA ASN A 339 -3.88 -22.67 18.62
C ASN A 339 -4.78 -21.51 18.14
N SER A 340 -4.73 -20.36 18.83
CA SER A 340 -5.58 -19.22 18.52
C SER A 340 -5.30 -18.64 17.14
N ALA A 341 -6.33 -18.06 16.55
CA ALA A 341 -6.22 -17.29 15.33
C ALA A 341 -5.27 -16.10 15.52
N PRO A 342 -4.51 -15.71 14.48
CA PRO A 342 -3.51 -14.66 14.60
C PRO A 342 -4.16 -13.30 14.90
N THR A 343 -3.54 -12.58 15.84
CA THR A 343 -3.84 -11.17 16.15
C THR A 343 -2.67 -10.24 15.77
N LYS A 344 -1.52 -10.81 15.41
CA LYS A 344 -0.37 -10.13 14.81
C LYS A 344 -0.01 -10.81 13.50
N PHE A 345 0.43 -10.04 12.51
CA PHE A 345 0.59 -10.49 11.14
C PHE A 345 2.00 -10.20 10.61
N ASP A 346 2.50 -11.09 9.77
CA ASP A 346 3.73 -10.89 9.00
C ASP A 346 3.48 -9.92 7.85
N VAL A 347 2.32 -10.05 7.19
CA VAL A 347 1.95 -9.16 6.08
C VAL A 347 0.58 -8.56 6.34
N ILE A 348 0.47 -7.25 6.19
CA ILE A 348 -0.81 -6.56 6.14
C ILE A 348 -0.90 -5.87 4.78
N ASP A 349 -1.87 -6.25 3.96
CA ASP A 349 -2.12 -5.61 2.66
C ASP A 349 -3.45 -4.84 2.74
N THR A 350 -3.40 -3.54 2.46
CA THR A 350 -4.56 -2.64 2.62
C THR A 350 -5.29 -2.33 1.32
N SER A 351 -4.85 -2.91 0.20
CA SER A 351 -5.32 -2.55 -1.13
C SER A 351 -5.31 -1.02 -1.31
N ASN A 352 -6.28 -0.46 -2.05
CA ASN A 352 -6.45 0.97 -2.27
C ASN A 352 -7.34 1.67 -1.22
N LEU A 353 -7.55 1.07 -0.03
CA LEU A 353 -8.39 1.67 1.00
C LEU A 353 -7.91 3.05 1.45
N ALA A 354 -6.62 3.36 1.27
CA ALA A 354 -6.06 4.67 1.60
C ALA A 354 -6.76 5.82 0.86
N ASP A 355 -7.28 5.58 -0.35
CA ASP A 355 -8.04 6.56 -1.13
C ASP A 355 -9.43 6.84 -0.55
N HIS A 356 -9.97 5.93 0.26
CA HIS A 356 -11.33 5.97 0.80
C HIS A 356 -11.40 6.38 2.27
N ILE A 357 -10.46 5.90 3.09
CA ILE A 357 -10.48 6.09 4.54
C ILE A 357 -9.22 6.79 5.08
N GLY A 358 -8.30 7.18 4.20
CA GLY A 358 -7.10 7.95 4.53
C GLY A 358 -5.94 7.10 5.05
N THR A 359 -4.72 7.42 4.57
CA THR A 359 -3.51 6.65 4.90
C THR A 359 -3.14 6.68 6.38
N LEU A 360 -3.25 7.84 7.05
CA LEU A 360 -2.93 7.93 8.48
C LEU A 360 -3.84 7.04 9.35
N ASN A 361 -5.16 6.98 9.05
CA ASN A 361 -6.07 6.11 9.79
C ASN A 361 -5.69 4.64 9.63
N LEU A 362 -5.33 4.22 8.41
CA LEU A 362 -4.86 2.87 8.13
C LEU A 362 -3.55 2.55 8.85
N LEU A 363 -2.56 3.45 8.79
CA LEU A 363 -1.27 3.26 9.47
C LEU A 363 -1.49 3.11 10.99
N VAL A 364 -2.26 4.00 11.61
CA VAL A 364 -2.54 3.97 13.05
C VAL A 364 -3.29 2.70 13.47
N ALA A 365 -4.27 2.25 12.68
CA ALA A 365 -5.04 1.06 13.00
C ALA A 365 -4.29 -0.25 12.73
N ALA A 366 -3.49 -0.32 11.66
CA ALA A 366 -2.82 -1.56 11.23
C ALA A 366 -1.45 -1.78 11.87
N THR A 367 -0.69 -0.71 12.18
CA THR A 367 0.68 -0.84 12.70
C THR A 367 0.78 -1.67 13.97
N PRO A 368 -0.11 -1.52 14.97
CA PRO A 368 -0.06 -2.35 16.17
C PRO A 368 -0.24 -3.85 15.87
N LEU A 369 -0.83 -4.22 14.74
CA LEU A 369 -1.04 -5.60 14.35
C LEU A 369 0.16 -6.19 13.60
N LEU A 370 1.20 -5.42 13.29
CA LEU A 370 2.38 -5.91 12.59
C LEU A 370 3.34 -6.62 13.56
N LYS A 371 3.84 -7.81 13.19
CA LYS A 371 4.86 -8.51 13.98
C LYS A 371 6.18 -7.72 14.02
N ALA A 372 6.93 -7.86 15.11
CA ALA A 372 8.20 -7.18 15.32
C ALA A 372 9.39 -7.90 14.65
N LEU A 373 9.26 -8.25 13.37
CA LEU A 373 10.29 -8.95 12.59
C LEU A 373 10.77 -8.06 11.44
N ALA A 374 11.98 -8.32 10.94
CA ALA A 374 12.54 -7.59 9.80
C ALA A 374 11.80 -7.90 8.47
N SER A 375 11.21 -9.10 8.35
CA SER A 375 10.42 -9.52 7.19
C SER A 375 9.02 -8.91 7.19
N SER A 376 8.46 -8.61 8.36
CA SER A 376 7.07 -8.13 8.47
C SER A 376 6.87 -6.80 7.74
N THR A 377 5.81 -6.69 6.95
CA THR A 377 5.56 -5.54 6.06
C THR A 377 4.09 -5.16 5.99
N LEU A 378 3.81 -3.86 6.12
CA LEU A 378 2.50 -3.25 5.87
C LEU A 378 2.52 -2.58 4.50
N TRP A 379 1.64 -3.01 3.59
CA TRP A 379 1.51 -2.48 2.24
C TRP A 379 0.34 -1.51 2.14
N ILE A 380 0.63 -0.31 1.64
CA ILE A 380 -0.37 0.70 1.30
C ILE A 380 -0.33 0.98 -0.19
N GLU A 381 -1.51 0.95 -0.82
CA GLU A 381 -1.69 1.33 -2.21
C GLU A 381 -2.60 2.55 -2.32
N THR A 382 -2.31 3.41 -3.29
CA THR A 382 -3.19 4.51 -3.71
C THR A 382 -3.34 4.46 -5.22
N LEU A 383 -4.55 4.76 -5.69
CA LEU A 383 -4.86 4.94 -7.11
C LEU A 383 -5.09 6.41 -7.44
N LEU A 384 -5.31 7.31 -6.48
CA LEU A 384 -5.62 8.70 -6.77
C LEU A 384 -4.36 9.58 -6.80
N LYS A 385 -4.21 10.37 -7.88
CA LYS A 385 -3.22 11.46 -7.94
C LYS A 385 -3.83 12.74 -7.36
N THR A 386 -3.36 13.16 -6.19
CA THR A 386 -3.85 14.36 -5.50
C THR A 386 -3.01 15.60 -5.76
N GLU A 387 -1.71 15.42 -6.05
CA GLU A 387 -0.73 16.50 -6.19
C GLU A 387 -0.09 16.55 -7.57
N LYS A 388 0.49 17.72 -7.90
CA LYS A 388 1.23 17.95 -9.15
C LYS A 388 2.53 17.15 -9.18
N THR A 389 3.28 17.16 -8.08
CA THR A 389 4.54 16.38 -7.94
C THR A 389 4.37 15.21 -6.97
N ARG A 390 5.09 14.12 -7.21
CA ARG A 390 5.07 12.93 -6.34
C ARG A 390 5.76 13.18 -4.99
N LYS A 391 6.73 14.09 -4.90
CA LYS A 391 7.32 14.52 -3.62
C LYS A 391 6.28 15.18 -2.69
N GLN A 392 5.49 16.11 -3.23
CA GLN A 392 4.37 16.71 -2.49
C GLN A 392 3.33 15.64 -2.11
N GLN A 393 3.12 14.64 -2.97
CA GLN A 393 2.22 13.55 -2.66
C GLN A 393 2.62 12.75 -1.42
N PHE A 394 3.92 12.59 -1.11
CA PHE A 394 4.34 11.90 0.12
C PHE A 394 3.92 12.65 1.38
N ASP A 395 4.16 13.98 1.42
CA ASP A 395 3.73 14.82 2.53
C ASP A 395 2.20 14.92 2.62
N THR A 396 1.50 15.04 1.49
CA THR A 396 0.02 15.03 1.45
C THR A 396 -0.56 13.70 1.93
N LEU A 397 0.09 12.58 1.63
CA LEU A 397 -0.34 11.23 2.05
C LEU A 397 -0.32 11.09 3.57
N LEU A 398 0.65 11.71 4.25
CA LEU A 398 0.75 11.74 5.71
C LEU A 398 0.17 13.02 6.35
N ARG A 399 -0.35 13.98 5.57
CA ARG A 399 -0.87 15.27 6.06
C ARG A 399 0.16 16.05 6.90
N GLY A 400 1.43 15.97 6.50
CA GLY A 400 2.55 16.60 7.19
C GLY A 400 3.90 16.14 6.64
N HIS A 401 4.99 16.62 7.23
CA HIS A 401 6.34 16.25 6.77
C HIS A 401 6.60 14.76 6.96
N GLY A 402 6.76 14.04 5.84
CA GLY A 402 6.74 12.58 5.82
C GLY A 402 7.74 11.89 6.76
N PRO A 403 9.05 12.26 6.74
CA PRO A 403 10.04 11.70 7.67
C PRO A 403 9.74 11.97 9.14
N THR A 404 9.20 13.16 9.47
CA THR A 404 8.81 13.49 10.86
C THR A 404 7.69 12.58 11.32
N LEU A 405 6.63 12.45 10.53
CA LEU A 405 5.47 11.63 10.91
C LEU A 405 5.78 10.15 10.90
N SER A 406 6.61 9.68 9.99
CA SER A 406 7.12 8.30 9.97
C SER A 406 7.77 7.93 11.32
N LEU A 407 8.68 8.79 11.81
CA LEU A 407 9.33 8.64 13.13
C LEU A 407 8.34 8.70 14.31
N LEU A 408 7.36 9.62 14.29
CA LEU A 408 6.35 9.71 15.35
C LEU A 408 5.42 8.49 15.39
N LEU A 409 5.19 7.85 14.24
CA LEU A 409 4.39 6.63 14.10
C LEU A 409 5.19 5.35 14.38
N GLY A 410 6.52 5.42 14.51
CA GLY A 410 7.42 4.27 14.68
C GLY A 410 7.54 3.40 13.42
N LEU A 411 7.42 4.00 12.24
CA LEU A 411 7.38 3.32 10.94
C LEU A 411 8.34 3.92 9.92
N SER A 412 8.94 3.06 9.11
CA SER A 412 9.87 3.43 8.05
C SER A 412 9.29 3.08 6.68
N PRO A 413 9.13 4.08 5.77
CA PRO A 413 8.84 3.85 4.36
C PRO A 413 10.10 3.35 3.66
N VAL A 414 10.18 2.05 3.40
CA VAL A 414 11.44 1.41 2.96
C VAL A 414 11.88 1.91 1.59
N ASP A 415 10.95 2.00 0.64
CA ASP A 415 11.23 2.46 -0.73
C ASP A 415 11.74 3.91 -0.74
N PHE A 416 11.19 4.77 0.13
CA PHE A 416 11.63 6.16 0.27
C PHE A 416 13.10 6.25 0.72
N TRP A 417 13.50 5.50 1.74
CA TRP A 417 14.88 5.53 2.26
C TRP A 417 15.90 4.88 1.34
N THR A 418 15.50 3.83 0.62
CA THR A 418 16.38 3.11 -0.30
C THR A 418 16.48 3.80 -1.67
N ASN A 419 15.48 4.59 -2.07
CA ASN A 419 15.35 5.20 -3.40
C ASN A 419 15.71 4.22 -4.54
N ALA A 420 15.32 2.96 -4.38
CA ALA A 420 15.60 1.88 -5.31
C ALA A 420 14.47 0.85 -5.24
N THR A 421 13.88 0.54 -6.39
CA THR A 421 12.80 -0.45 -6.48
C THR A 421 12.86 -1.18 -7.83
N SER A 422 12.39 -2.43 -7.83
CA SER A 422 12.18 -3.23 -9.05
C SER A 422 10.82 -2.94 -9.69
N VAL A 423 9.92 -2.26 -8.98
CA VAL A 423 8.57 -1.91 -9.44
C VAL A 423 8.64 -0.72 -10.39
N SER A 424 8.21 -0.92 -11.64
CA SER A 424 8.12 0.17 -12.61
C SER A 424 6.85 0.97 -12.41
N CYS A 425 6.98 2.30 -12.44
CA CYS A 425 5.85 3.22 -12.59
C CYS A 425 5.86 3.96 -13.93
N VAL A 426 6.74 3.58 -14.86
CA VAL A 426 7.00 4.30 -16.12
C VAL A 426 5.75 4.38 -16.97
N ASP A 427 5.14 3.24 -17.28
CA ASP A 427 3.92 3.14 -18.09
C ASP A 427 2.79 3.98 -17.51
N GLU A 428 2.56 3.88 -16.19
CA GLU A 428 1.53 4.64 -15.48
C GLU A 428 1.81 6.16 -15.55
N LEU A 429 3.06 6.60 -15.37
CA LEU A 429 3.43 8.01 -15.42
C LEU A 429 3.31 8.58 -16.84
N VAL A 430 3.79 7.87 -17.86
CA VAL A 430 3.72 8.31 -19.25
C VAL A 430 2.28 8.32 -19.74
N MET A 431 1.48 7.29 -19.45
CA MET A 431 0.07 7.25 -19.83
C MET A 431 -0.71 8.40 -19.21
N ASN A 432 -0.49 8.69 -17.92
CA ASN A 432 -1.13 9.81 -17.25
C ASN A 432 -0.72 11.16 -17.83
N ALA A 433 0.57 11.31 -18.15
CA ALA A 433 1.07 12.50 -18.80
C ALA A 433 0.41 12.67 -20.17
N MET A 434 0.34 11.63 -21.02
CA MET A 434 -0.13 11.74 -22.41
C MET A 434 -1.65 11.80 -22.57
N PHE A 435 -2.41 11.00 -21.82
CA PHE A 435 -3.85 10.80 -22.01
C PHE A 435 -4.72 11.51 -20.96
N SER A 436 -4.14 12.43 -20.19
CA SER A 436 -4.88 13.18 -19.16
C SER A 436 -6.03 13.98 -19.76
N SER A 437 -7.25 13.71 -19.28
CA SER A 437 -8.45 14.52 -19.50
C SER A 437 -8.72 15.40 -18.26
N PRO A 438 -9.52 16.49 -18.37
CA PRO A 438 -9.96 17.27 -17.21
C PRO A 438 -10.82 16.37 -16.29
N GLY A 439 -10.27 15.90 -15.16
CA GLY A 439 -10.92 14.87 -14.34
C GLY A 439 -10.03 14.27 -13.24
N ARG A 440 -10.55 13.25 -12.54
CA ARG A 440 -9.83 12.55 -11.46
C ARG A 440 -8.73 11.67 -12.08
N GLN A 441 -7.48 12.10 -11.97
CA GLN A 441 -6.33 11.36 -12.49
C GLN A 441 -6.04 10.16 -11.58
N GLN A 442 -5.87 8.97 -12.18
CA GLN A 442 -5.43 7.79 -11.45
C GLN A 442 -3.92 7.64 -11.59
N ALA A 443 -3.21 7.40 -10.51
CA ALA A 443 -1.79 7.07 -10.57
C ALA A 443 -1.48 6.04 -9.49
N HIS A 444 -1.44 4.77 -9.90
CA HIS A 444 -1.18 3.65 -9.00
C HIS A 444 0.19 3.77 -8.34
N THR A 445 0.22 3.67 -7.01
CA THR A 445 1.44 3.65 -6.22
C THR A 445 1.29 2.66 -5.08
N ARG A 446 2.39 1.97 -4.74
CA ARG A 446 2.48 1.07 -3.59
C ARG A 446 3.71 1.42 -2.76
N LEU A 447 3.58 1.39 -1.43
CA LEU A 447 4.67 1.64 -0.48
C LEU A 447 4.77 0.50 0.54
N ALA A 448 6.01 0.04 0.78
CA ALA A 448 6.33 -0.86 1.88
C ALA A 448 6.63 -0.09 3.17
N TRP A 449 5.89 -0.39 4.24
CA TRP A 449 6.12 0.15 5.58
C TRP A 449 6.58 -0.95 6.52
N LYS A 450 7.67 -0.71 7.26
CA LYS A 450 8.19 -1.61 8.29
C LYS A 450 8.29 -0.85 9.62
N LEU A 451 8.23 -1.54 10.75
CA LEU A 451 8.53 -0.93 12.05
C LEU A 451 9.97 -0.38 12.04
N ASP A 452 10.17 0.84 12.53
CA ASP A 452 11.49 1.50 12.53
C ASP A 452 12.56 0.62 13.17
N ARG A 453 12.24 0.05 14.34
CA ARG A 453 13.13 -0.86 15.08
C ARG A 453 13.52 -2.11 14.29
N SER A 454 12.61 -2.64 13.48
CA SER A 454 12.85 -3.82 12.66
C SER A 454 13.65 -3.46 11.41
N PHE A 455 13.37 -2.31 10.80
CA PHE A 455 14.07 -1.85 9.60
C PHE A 455 15.52 -1.46 9.90
N SER A 456 15.73 -0.73 10.99
CA SER A 456 17.06 -0.28 11.45
C SER A 456 17.84 -1.34 12.25
N GLN A 457 17.27 -2.52 12.47
CA GLN A 457 17.88 -3.62 13.25
C GLN A 457 18.31 -3.19 14.67
N GLN A 458 17.46 -2.42 15.35
CA GLN A 458 17.81 -1.95 16.69
C GLN A 458 17.90 -3.11 17.69
N PRO A 459 18.81 -3.02 18.69
CA PRO A 459 18.90 -4.02 19.75
C PRO A 459 17.56 -4.21 20.49
N LYS A 460 17.29 -5.45 20.96
CA LYS A 460 16.13 -5.73 21.81
C LYS A 460 16.19 -4.85 23.06
N GLY A 461 15.09 -4.13 23.37
CA GLY A 461 15.03 -3.16 24.47
C GLY A 461 15.50 -1.74 24.13
N SER A 462 15.59 -1.38 22.84
CA SER A 462 15.95 -0.02 22.40
C SER A 462 15.03 1.07 23.00
N VAL A 463 15.61 2.25 23.17
CA VAL A 463 14.98 3.38 23.86
C VAL A 463 13.98 4.09 22.96
N VAL A 464 12.80 4.38 23.51
CA VAL A 464 11.74 5.15 22.87
C VAL A 464 12.22 6.55 22.51
N LEU A 465 11.81 7.06 21.35
CA LEU A 465 12.18 8.39 20.87
C LEU A 465 11.70 9.49 21.84
N SER A 466 12.63 10.24 22.41
CA SER A 466 12.37 11.35 23.32
C SER A 466 12.15 12.65 22.56
N LEU A 467 11.10 13.39 22.92
CA LEU A 467 10.65 14.59 22.21
C LEU A 467 10.49 15.78 23.16
N GLU A 468 10.90 16.96 22.71
CA GLU A 468 10.63 18.21 23.42
C GLU A 468 9.13 18.56 23.29
N PRO A 469 8.42 18.82 24.40
CA PRO A 469 6.96 19.01 24.39
C PRO A 469 6.45 20.11 23.46
N HIS A 470 7.13 21.27 23.39
CA HIS A 470 6.70 22.42 22.60
C HIS A 470 6.85 22.21 21.11
N ALA A 471 8.01 21.71 20.71
CA ALA A 471 8.27 21.36 19.34
C ALA A 471 7.31 20.27 18.84
N LEU A 472 7.01 19.27 19.68
CA LEU A 472 6.01 18.26 19.35
C LEU A 472 4.61 18.86 19.22
N ALA A 473 4.20 19.73 20.15
CA ALA A 473 2.90 20.40 20.11
C ALA A 473 2.71 21.21 18.82
N LYS A 474 3.74 21.96 18.39
CA LYS A 474 3.71 22.69 17.12
C LYS A 474 3.64 21.78 15.91
N ALA A 475 4.46 20.73 15.84
CA ALA A 475 4.45 19.78 14.73
C ALA A 475 3.08 19.09 14.60
N VAL A 476 2.51 18.64 15.72
CA VAL A 476 1.16 18.04 15.78
C VAL A 476 0.08 19.05 15.41
N PHE A 477 0.23 20.32 15.82
CA PHE A 477 -0.70 21.38 15.46
C PHE A 477 -0.72 21.64 13.94
N GLN A 478 0.43 21.59 13.26
CA GLN A 478 0.45 21.68 11.79
C GLN A 478 -0.33 20.51 11.14
N VAL A 479 -0.18 19.30 11.66
CA VAL A 479 -0.97 18.13 11.20
C VAL A 479 -2.46 18.36 11.45
N TYR A 480 -2.84 18.88 12.62
CA TYR A 480 -4.24 19.21 12.93
C TYR A 480 -4.82 20.19 11.90
N MET A 481 -4.07 21.22 11.52
CA MET A 481 -4.49 22.21 10.51
C MET A 481 -4.72 21.55 9.13
N GLU A 482 -3.84 20.64 8.71
CA GLU A 482 -3.96 19.91 7.44
C GLU A 482 -5.11 18.88 7.45
N LEU A 483 -5.31 18.16 8.55
CA LEU A 483 -6.40 17.18 8.69
C LEU A 483 -7.79 17.83 8.56
N PHE A 484 -7.90 19.09 8.99
CA PHE A 484 -9.17 19.82 9.11
C PHE A 484 -9.19 21.07 8.22
N ALA A 485 -8.40 21.07 7.14
CA ALA A 485 -8.33 22.18 6.18
C ALA A 485 -9.66 22.43 5.44
N ASN A 486 -10.58 21.46 5.43
CA ASN A 486 -11.92 21.57 4.88
C ASN A 486 -12.89 22.36 5.79
N GLU A 487 -12.54 22.60 7.06
CA GLU A 487 -13.31 23.41 8.00
C GLU A 487 -13.01 24.92 7.87
N ASP A 488 -12.14 25.29 6.93
CA ASP A 488 -11.83 26.68 6.55
C ASP A 488 -12.54 27.05 5.23
N PRO A 489 -13.63 27.84 5.28
CA PRO A 489 -14.41 28.22 4.10
C PRO A 489 -13.67 29.19 3.17
N THR A 490 -12.59 29.84 3.61
CA THR A 490 -11.81 30.77 2.77
C THR A 490 -11.17 30.06 1.58
N THR A 491 -10.88 28.76 1.71
CA THR A 491 -10.33 27.92 0.63
C THR A 491 -11.25 27.80 -0.58
N LEU A 492 -12.56 28.03 -0.42
CA LEU A 492 -13.55 28.07 -1.52
C LEU A 492 -13.76 29.45 -2.11
N LEU A 493 -13.36 30.50 -1.37
CA LEU A 493 -13.60 31.90 -1.71
C LEU A 493 -12.39 32.56 -2.39
N ASN A 494 -11.34 31.82 -2.74
CA ASN A 494 -10.21 32.37 -3.50
C ASN A 494 -10.64 32.78 -4.92
N LEU A 495 -11.02 34.06 -5.06
CA LEU A 495 -11.57 34.71 -6.27
C LEU A 495 -10.62 34.77 -7.47
N ASN A 496 -9.34 34.41 -7.32
CA ASN A 496 -8.34 34.41 -8.40
C ASN A 496 -8.19 33.05 -9.11
N THR A 497 -9.02 32.07 -8.75
CA THR A 497 -8.90 30.68 -9.21
C THR A 497 -9.93 30.43 -10.31
N ASN A 498 -9.54 29.79 -11.43
CA ASN A 498 -10.48 29.56 -12.54
C ASN A 498 -11.54 28.49 -12.18
N ARG A 499 -12.63 28.41 -12.96
CA ARG A 499 -13.77 27.51 -12.66
C ARG A 499 -13.39 26.02 -12.63
N GLU A 500 -12.37 25.63 -13.39
CA GLU A 500 -11.89 24.24 -13.48
C GLU A 500 -11.07 23.86 -12.24
N GLU A 501 -10.19 24.74 -11.78
CA GLU A 501 -9.41 24.57 -10.54
C GLU A 501 -10.31 24.53 -9.30
N ILE A 502 -11.40 25.31 -9.27
CA ILE A 502 -12.42 25.23 -8.21
C ILE A 502 -13.10 23.85 -8.21
N ALA A 503 -13.50 23.36 -9.38
CA ALA A 503 -14.11 22.04 -9.51
C ALA A 503 -13.13 20.91 -9.12
N GLU A 504 -11.85 21.05 -9.46
CA GLU A 504 -10.78 20.12 -9.07
C GLU A 504 -10.57 20.14 -7.54
N ASN A 505 -10.54 21.31 -6.92
CA ASN A 505 -10.42 21.46 -5.46
C ASN A 505 -11.61 20.85 -4.70
N ILE A 506 -12.83 21.07 -5.19
CA ILE A 506 -14.05 20.44 -4.65
C ILE A 506 -13.93 18.91 -4.73
N ARG A 507 -13.43 18.36 -5.84
CA ARG A 507 -13.25 16.91 -6.02
C ARG A 507 -12.14 16.34 -5.12
N LYS A 508 -11.00 17.04 -4.99
CA LYS A 508 -9.87 16.63 -4.13
C LYS A 508 -10.22 16.58 -2.65
N ARG A 509 -11.17 17.42 -2.22
CA ARG A 509 -11.60 17.55 -0.81
C ARG A 509 -13.07 17.16 -0.61
N ALA A 510 -13.60 16.29 -1.47
CA ALA A 510 -15.04 15.99 -1.51
C ALA A 510 -15.53 15.35 -0.21
N TYR A 511 -14.77 14.38 0.32
CA TYR A 511 -15.11 13.64 1.53
C TYR A 511 -13.99 13.76 2.57
N PRO A 512 -14.30 14.18 3.80
CA PRO A 512 -13.31 14.21 4.87
C PRO A 512 -12.97 12.78 5.31
N HIS A 513 -11.70 12.52 5.59
CA HIS A 513 -11.25 11.21 6.09
C HIS A 513 -11.09 11.21 7.62
N PHE A 514 -11.15 12.38 8.27
CA PHE A 514 -10.78 12.54 9.67
C PHE A 514 -11.84 13.33 10.46
N HIS A 515 -11.95 13.00 11.74
CA HIS A 515 -12.70 13.76 12.76
C HIS A 515 -11.86 13.84 14.05
N ARG A 516 -12.34 14.54 15.09
CA ARG A 516 -11.56 14.71 16.33
C ARG A 516 -11.24 13.38 17.03
N GLY A 517 -12.14 12.39 16.95
CA GLY A 517 -11.87 11.03 17.41
C GLY A 517 -10.71 10.32 16.70
N SER A 518 -10.60 10.36 15.37
CA SER A 518 -9.49 9.73 14.64
C SER A 518 -8.17 10.47 14.88
N PHE A 519 -8.22 11.79 15.06
CA PHE A 519 -7.06 12.59 15.51
C PHE A 519 -6.60 12.18 16.91
N ALA A 520 -7.52 11.99 17.87
CA ALA A 520 -7.18 11.45 19.18
C ALA A 520 -6.52 10.06 19.07
N THR A 521 -7.01 9.18 18.19
CA THR A 521 -6.40 7.86 17.96
C THR A 521 -4.98 7.96 17.39
N LEU A 522 -4.74 8.91 16.48
CA LEU A 522 -3.38 9.24 16.02
C LEU A 522 -2.48 9.66 17.19
N LEU A 523 -2.93 10.55 18.08
CA LEU A 523 -2.17 10.97 19.25
C LEU A 523 -1.90 9.83 20.24
N LYS A 524 -2.85 8.89 20.40
CA LYS A 524 -2.65 7.67 21.18
C LYS A 524 -1.52 6.82 20.62
N HIS A 525 -1.46 6.66 19.30
CA HIS A 525 -0.38 5.95 18.64
C HIS A 525 0.97 6.68 18.79
N VAL A 526 1.01 8.00 18.57
CA VAL A 526 2.22 8.81 18.81
C VAL A 526 2.70 8.66 20.26
N ARG A 527 1.78 8.69 21.24
CA ARG A 527 2.10 8.49 22.66
C ARG A 527 2.67 7.11 22.98
N THR A 528 2.26 6.10 22.23
CA THR A 528 2.73 4.72 22.41
C THR A 528 4.17 4.56 21.89
N ASN A 529 4.54 5.26 20.82
CA ASN A 529 5.86 5.13 20.18
C ASN A 529 6.89 6.19 20.61
N THR A 530 6.51 7.14 21.45
CA THR A 530 7.35 8.29 21.82
C THR A 530 7.32 8.57 23.32
N SER A 531 8.28 9.35 23.79
CA SER A 531 8.40 9.78 25.19
C SER A 531 8.52 11.29 25.25
N THR A 532 7.66 11.94 26.03
CA THR A 532 7.71 13.38 26.28
C THR A 532 7.06 13.72 27.64
N ASN A 533 7.17 14.96 28.08
CA ASN A 533 6.37 15.48 29.18
C ASN A 533 4.93 15.74 28.66
N TRP A 534 4.11 14.69 28.71
CA TRP A 534 2.72 14.73 28.22
C TRP A 534 1.87 15.84 28.82
N PRO A 535 1.90 16.12 30.16
CA PRO A 535 1.18 17.26 30.71
C PRO A 535 1.51 18.59 30.03
N SER A 536 2.80 18.87 29.83
CA SER A 536 3.24 20.11 29.18
C SER A 536 2.88 20.13 27.68
N PHE A 537 2.98 18.99 27.00
CA PHE A 537 2.54 18.87 25.61
C PHE A 537 1.05 19.20 25.45
N TRP A 538 0.19 18.67 26.32
CA TRP A 538 -1.27 18.92 26.26
C TRP A 538 -1.61 20.38 26.50
N GLU A 539 -0.98 21.01 27.49
CA GLU A 539 -1.14 22.44 27.76
C GLU A 539 -0.87 23.28 26.50
N GLN A 540 0.25 23.02 25.84
CA GLN A 540 0.71 23.80 24.70
C GLN A 540 -0.08 23.51 23.42
N LEU A 541 -0.38 22.23 23.12
CA LEU A 541 -1.21 21.87 21.96
C LEU A 541 -2.61 22.47 22.08
N LEU A 542 -3.24 22.35 23.25
CA LEU A 542 -4.59 22.89 23.46
C LEU A 542 -4.58 24.42 23.44
N GLN A 543 -3.52 25.08 23.91
CA GLN A 543 -3.35 26.53 23.75
C GLN A 543 -3.32 26.94 22.28
N LEU A 544 -2.54 26.26 21.44
CA LEU A 544 -2.47 26.54 20.00
C LEU A 544 -3.83 26.34 19.31
N ILE A 545 -4.54 25.25 19.63
CA ILE A 545 -5.88 24.98 19.09
C ILE A 545 -6.90 26.02 19.55
N ASN A 546 -6.84 26.44 20.81
CA ASN A 546 -7.74 27.48 21.33
C ASN A 546 -7.48 28.84 20.66
N GLN A 547 -6.21 29.19 20.40
CA GLN A 547 -5.83 30.40 19.68
C GLN A 547 -6.34 30.39 18.23
N ASP A 548 -6.22 29.28 17.50
CA ASP A 548 -6.86 29.13 16.18
C ASP A 548 -8.39 29.26 16.27
N GLY A 549 -8.98 28.76 17.35
CA GLY A 549 -10.42 28.86 17.60
C GLY A 549 -10.95 30.30 17.77
N GLU A 550 -10.09 31.29 18.06
CA GLU A 550 -10.46 32.71 18.08
C GLU A 550 -10.72 33.26 16.67
N ASN A 551 -10.20 32.59 15.64
CA ASN A 551 -10.45 32.96 14.25
C ASN A 551 -11.88 32.54 13.82
N LYS A 552 -12.82 33.47 13.99
CA LYS A 552 -14.24 33.33 13.62
C LYS A 552 -14.51 33.11 12.13
N THR A 553 -13.49 33.16 11.26
CA THR A 553 -13.65 32.84 9.83
C THR A 553 -13.67 31.34 9.55
N THR A 554 -13.26 30.51 10.52
CA THR A 554 -13.23 29.04 10.39
C THR A 554 -14.31 28.38 11.25
N LEU A 555 -14.66 27.13 10.92
CA LEU A 555 -15.62 26.33 11.67
C LEU A 555 -14.97 25.44 12.74
N ARG A 556 -13.63 25.43 12.83
CA ARG A 556 -12.87 24.49 13.68
C ARG A 556 -13.20 24.60 15.17
N SER A 557 -13.51 25.81 15.65
CA SER A 557 -13.87 26.07 17.05
C SER A 557 -15.17 25.38 17.48
N LEU A 558 -16.09 25.11 16.55
CA LEU A 558 -17.36 24.43 16.84
C LEU A 558 -17.17 22.97 17.25
N TYR A 559 -16.05 22.34 16.88
CA TYR A 559 -15.70 20.96 17.24
C TYR A 559 -14.81 20.86 18.49
N ARG A 560 -14.59 21.97 19.20
CA ARG A 560 -13.66 21.99 20.34
C ARG A 560 -14.12 21.13 21.52
N GLN A 561 -15.43 21.10 21.75
CA GLN A 561 -16.06 20.25 22.77
C GLN A 561 -15.92 18.76 22.43
N GLU A 562 -16.07 18.40 21.14
CA GLU A 562 -15.83 17.03 20.66
C GLU A 562 -14.38 16.60 20.91
N LEU A 563 -13.40 17.47 20.62
CA LEU A 563 -11.99 17.15 20.88
C LEU A 563 -11.74 16.80 22.35
N GLY A 564 -12.25 17.61 23.29
CA GLY A 564 -12.10 17.33 24.72
C GLY A 564 -12.75 16.01 25.13
N ALA A 565 -13.96 15.71 24.62
CA ALA A 565 -14.65 14.45 24.88
C ALA A 565 -13.86 13.25 24.32
N GLN A 566 -13.32 13.35 23.11
CA GLN A 566 -12.58 12.26 22.46
C GLN A 566 -11.23 11.99 23.15
N LEU A 567 -10.53 13.02 23.62
CA LEU A 567 -9.31 12.86 24.43
C LEU A 567 -9.59 12.13 25.75
N HIS A 568 -10.73 12.43 26.40
CA HIS A 568 -11.16 11.76 27.62
C HIS A 568 -11.55 10.29 27.35
N LEU A 569 -12.43 10.03 26.37
CA LEU A 569 -12.90 8.69 26.03
C LEU A 569 -11.78 7.73 25.66
N GLN A 570 -10.71 8.22 25.00
CA GLN A 570 -9.57 7.39 24.60
C GLN A 570 -8.46 7.31 25.67
N GLY A 571 -8.67 7.89 26.86
CA GLY A 571 -7.73 7.82 27.98
C GLY A 571 -6.44 8.65 27.81
N LEU A 572 -6.46 9.67 26.97
CA LEU A 572 -5.28 10.49 26.66
C LEU A 572 -5.10 11.66 27.60
N TYR A 573 -6.16 12.46 27.75
CA TYR A 573 -6.16 13.66 28.57
C TYR A 573 -7.60 14.02 28.95
N THR A 574 -7.80 14.49 30.17
CA THR A 574 -9.11 14.99 30.62
C THR A 574 -8.94 16.40 31.11
N GLU A 575 -9.50 17.35 30.38
CA GLU A 575 -9.43 18.77 30.69
C GLU A 575 -10.20 19.12 31.95
N GLU A 576 -9.76 20.16 32.67
CA GLU A 576 -10.35 20.57 33.94
C GLU A 576 -11.81 21.04 33.80
N TRP A 577 -12.12 21.77 32.73
CA TRP A 577 -13.49 22.20 32.46
C TRP A 577 -14.43 21.01 32.28
N LEU A 578 -13.95 19.88 31.72
CA LEU A 578 -14.78 18.70 31.52
C LEU A 578 -15.14 18.03 32.85
N LYS A 579 -14.17 17.91 33.77
CA LYS A 579 -14.35 17.37 35.13
C LYS A 579 -15.29 18.22 35.98
N ASN A 580 -15.15 19.54 35.91
CA ASN A 580 -15.85 20.47 36.78
C ASN A 580 -17.22 20.90 36.24
N SER A 581 -17.55 20.59 34.99
CA SER A 581 -18.79 21.03 34.33
C SER A 581 -20.06 20.28 34.76
N VAL A 582 -19.92 19.12 35.40
CA VAL A 582 -21.04 18.24 35.71
C VAL A 582 -21.56 18.51 37.12
N SER A 583 -22.87 18.68 37.27
CA SER A 583 -23.50 18.89 38.58
C SER A 583 -24.88 18.22 38.64
N PRO A 584 -25.10 17.21 39.51
CA PRO A 584 -26.41 16.56 39.65
C PRO A 584 -27.48 17.56 40.09
N LYS A 585 -28.62 17.60 39.37
CA LYS A 585 -29.76 18.48 39.66
C LYS A 585 -31.07 17.67 39.58
N PRO A 586 -31.39 16.87 40.62
CA PRO A 586 -32.53 15.94 40.56
C PRO A 586 -33.88 16.60 40.25
N SER A 587 -34.06 17.87 40.63
CA SER A 587 -35.28 18.66 40.35
C SER A 587 -35.58 18.85 38.86
N ILE A 588 -34.60 18.68 37.98
CA ILE A 588 -34.76 18.84 36.53
C ILE A 588 -35.32 17.55 35.88
N GLY A 589 -35.12 16.39 36.52
CA GLY A 589 -35.51 15.07 36.01
C GLY A 589 -34.56 14.52 34.92
N GLY A 590 -34.83 13.28 34.46
CA GLY A 590 -34.01 12.59 33.46
C GLY A 590 -32.62 12.23 33.99
N PHE A 591 -31.57 12.36 33.14
CA PHE A 591 -30.20 12.04 33.55
C PHE A 591 -29.67 12.93 34.68
N ASN A 592 -30.28 14.10 34.92
CA ASN A 592 -29.92 14.98 36.02
C ASN A 592 -30.28 14.41 37.40
N ALA A 593 -31.13 13.38 37.44
CA ALA A 593 -31.49 12.63 38.64
C ALA A 593 -30.53 11.45 38.93
N TRP A 594 -29.59 11.15 38.02
CA TRP A 594 -28.64 10.08 38.21
C TRP A 594 -27.70 10.34 39.40
N LYS A 595 -27.37 9.28 40.13
CA LYS A 595 -26.44 9.33 41.27
C LYS A 595 -25.03 9.68 40.81
N HIS A 596 -24.61 9.12 39.68
CA HIS A 596 -23.32 9.41 39.07
C HIS A 596 -23.47 9.70 37.58
N ILE A 597 -23.27 10.97 37.23
CA ILE A 597 -23.22 11.44 35.85
C ILE A 597 -21.75 11.39 35.39
N PRO A 598 -21.39 10.57 34.39
CA PRO A 598 -20.04 10.56 33.84
C PRO A 598 -19.73 11.87 33.10
N GLU A 599 -18.46 12.15 32.85
CA GLU A 599 -18.00 13.36 32.15
C GLU A 599 -18.52 13.47 30.71
N VAL A 600 -18.75 12.32 30.06
CA VAL A 600 -19.22 12.23 28.68
C VAL A 600 -20.41 11.27 28.60
N LEU A 601 -21.49 11.71 27.95
CA LEU A 601 -22.71 10.95 27.74
C LEU A 601 -22.98 10.77 26.24
N CYS A 602 -23.71 9.71 25.90
CA CYS A 602 -24.21 9.48 24.55
C CYS A 602 -25.57 10.17 24.39
N VAL A 603 -25.72 10.93 23.31
CA VAL A 603 -27.00 11.44 22.84
C VAL A 603 -27.42 10.60 21.65
N THR A 604 -28.65 10.11 21.67
CA THR A 604 -29.29 9.42 20.55
C THR A 604 -30.51 10.19 20.06
N VAL A 605 -30.56 10.48 18.77
CA VAL A 605 -31.63 11.19 18.09
C VAL A 605 -32.32 10.28 17.08
N ILE A 606 -33.64 10.18 17.17
CA ILE A 606 -34.48 9.53 16.15
C ILE A 606 -34.81 10.55 15.07
N VAL A 607 -34.25 10.37 13.88
CA VAL A 607 -34.52 11.21 12.71
C VAL A 607 -35.64 10.57 11.89
N PRO A 608 -36.80 11.27 11.73
CA PRO A 608 -37.91 10.74 10.96
C PRO A 608 -37.50 10.39 9.53
N ARG A 609 -38.02 9.27 9.02
CA ARG A 609 -37.65 8.73 7.70
C ARG A 609 -37.79 9.75 6.57
N GLN A 610 -38.85 10.54 6.59
CA GLN A 610 -39.12 11.57 5.57
C GLN A 610 -38.00 12.63 5.49
N GLN A 611 -37.37 12.99 6.62
CA GLN A 611 -36.28 13.97 6.62
C GLN A 611 -35.05 13.45 5.89
N ILE A 612 -34.75 12.15 6.03
CA ILE A 612 -33.67 11.49 5.31
C ILE A 612 -34.02 11.33 3.83
N ASP A 613 -35.24 10.91 3.50
CA ASP A 613 -35.65 10.75 2.10
C ASP A 613 -35.59 12.09 1.32
N ASN A 614 -35.90 13.22 1.98
CA ASN A 614 -35.79 14.56 1.40
C ASN A 614 -34.34 14.92 0.98
N LEU A 615 -33.33 14.40 1.68
CA LEU A 615 -31.92 14.60 1.34
C LEU A 615 -31.57 14.06 -0.04
N TYR A 616 -32.25 13.00 -0.47
CA TYR A 616 -31.96 12.25 -1.68
C TYR A 616 -33.05 12.45 -2.75
N SER A 617 -33.64 13.64 -2.79
CA SER A 617 -34.74 13.99 -3.69
C SER A 617 -34.32 14.26 -5.14
N THR A 618 -33.04 14.59 -5.39
CA THR A 618 -32.49 14.88 -6.72
C THR A 618 -31.43 13.87 -7.14
N ASP A 619 -31.20 13.68 -8.45
CA ASP A 619 -30.13 12.81 -8.96
C ASP A 619 -28.75 13.23 -8.42
N LEU A 620 -28.46 14.54 -8.36
CA LEU A 620 -27.21 15.06 -7.79
C LEU A 620 -27.04 14.66 -6.32
N SER A 621 -28.10 14.81 -5.53
CA SER A 621 -28.08 14.46 -4.10
C SER A 621 -27.97 12.96 -3.84
N LYS A 622 -28.48 12.10 -4.73
CA LYS A 622 -28.32 10.63 -4.65
C LYS A 622 -26.89 10.18 -4.98
N MET A 623 -26.20 10.92 -5.84
CA MET A 623 -24.82 10.60 -6.26
C MET A 623 -23.77 11.02 -5.24
N ASN A 624 -24.05 12.03 -4.43
CA ASN A 624 -23.12 12.51 -3.40
C ASN A 624 -23.56 12.02 -2.03
N ALA A 625 -22.60 11.54 -1.23
CA ALA A 625 -22.89 11.04 0.11
C ALA A 625 -22.67 12.15 1.16
N PRO A 626 -23.71 12.65 1.84
CA PRO A 626 -23.51 13.67 2.86
C PRO A 626 -22.71 13.09 4.02
N THR A 627 -21.78 13.90 4.54
CA THR A 627 -21.09 13.59 5.79
C THR A 627 -21.88 14.20 6.93
N LEU A 628 -22.33 13.36 7.86
CA LEU A 628 -23.21 13.72 8.95
C LEU A 628 -22.43 14.14 10.19
N GLU A 629 -23.04 15.02 10.98
CA GLU A 629 -22.55 15.46 12.27
C GLU A 629 -23.69 15.64 13.27
N GLY A 630 -23.42 15.35 14.54
CA GLY A 630 -24.29 15.68 15.64
C GLY A 630 -24.24 17.18 15.91
N VAL A 631 -25.39 17.78 16.22
CA VAL A 631 -25.51 19.21 16.51
C VAL A 631 -26.13 19.38 17.89
N LEU A 632 -25.50 20.18 18.74
CA LEU A 632 -26.06 20.64 20.01
C LEU A 632 -25.87 22.15 20.12
N LYS A 633 -26.95 22.90 20.25
CA LYS A 633 -26.91 24.37 20.27
C LYS A 633 -27.97 24.97 21.18
N SER A 634 -27.76 26.24 21.55
CA SER A 634 -28.71 27.02 22.33
C SER A 634 -30.07 27.13 21.65
N SER A 635 -31.10 27.32 22.46
CA SER A 635 -32.43 27.76 22.01
C SER A 635 -32.40 29.18 21.41
N ASP A 636 -31.45 30.02 21.84
CA ASP A 636 -31.17 31.33 21.26
C ASP A 636 -30.41 31.17 19.92
N PRO A 637 -30.93 31.70 18.79
CA PRO A 637 -30.24 31.69 17.50
C PRO A 637 -28.82 32.29 17.51
N PHE A 638 -28.53 33.19 18.46
CA PHE A 638 -27.21 33.81 18.62
C PHE A 638 -26.39 33.23 19.79
N GLY A 639 -26.89 32.16 20.40
CA GLY A 639 -26.23 31.48 21.50
C GLY A 639 -25.08 30.57 21.05
N TRP A 640 -24.68 29.67 21.95
CA TRP A 640 -23.61 28.71 21.72
C TRP A 640 -24.03 27.59 20.75
N GLN A 641 -23.06 27.04 20.02
CA GLN A 641 -23.26 25.89 19.13
C GLN A 641 -22.02 24.98 19.18
N ASN A 642 -22.25 23.68 19.25
CA ASN A 642 -21.22 22.64 19.23
C ASN A 642 -21.57 21.57 18.20
N LEU A 643 -20.55 21.11 17.48
CA LEU A 643 -20.65 20.09 16.44
C LEU A 643 -19.86 18.84 16.84
N PHE A 644 -20.35 17.66 16.46
CA PHE A 644 -19.78 16.37 16.80
C PHE A 644 -19.71 15.48 15.56
N ALA A 645 -18.53 15.32 14.98
CA ALA A 645 -18.34 14.57 13.74
C ALA A 645 -18.28 13.03 13.92
N SER A 646 -17.94 12.55 15.12
CA SER A 646 -17.99 11.13 15.47
C SER A 646 -19.42 10.67 15.77
N VAL A 647 -20.17 10.43 14.71
CA VAL A 647 -21.55 9.91 14.76
C VAL A 647 -21.55 8.42 14.40
N HIS A 648 -22.50 7.67 14.93
CA HIS A 648 -22.90 6.37 14.40
C HIS A 648 -24.38 6.42 14.02
N VAL A 649 -24.75 5.77 12.91
CA VAL A 649 -26.14 5.75 12.44
C VAL A 649 -26.61 4.36 12.05
N ALA A 650 -27.88 4.05 12.29
CA ALA A 650 -28.54 2.84 11.83
C ALA A 650 -30.04 3.06 11.59
N PHE A 651 -30.62 2.36 10.61
CA PHE A 651 -32.07 2.34 10.42
C PHE A 651 -32.71 1.35 11.40
N GLY A 652 -33.72 1.78 12.16
CA GLY A 652 -34.38 0.88 13.11
C GLY A 652 -35.32 1.57 14.08
N GLN A 653 -35.80 0.80 15.05
CA GLN A 653 -36.66 1.28 16.14
C GLN A 653 -35.90 1.19 17.47
N VAL A 654 -36.05 2.21 18.32
CA VAL A 654 -35.39 2.25 19.62
C VAL A 654 -36.20 1.44 20.63
N GLU A 655 -35.50 0.59 21.39
CA GLU A 655 -36.02 -0.16 22.53
C GLU A 655 -35.30 0.33 23.81
N THR A 656 -36.05 0.59 24.88
CA THR A 656 -35.50 1.11 26.14
C THR A 656 -35.44 0.02 27.22
N ARG A 657 -34.45 0.12 28.12
CA ARG A 657 -34.30 -0.76 29.28
C ARG A 657 -33.98 0.07 30.52
N GLY A 658 -34.58 -0.28 31.65
CA GLY A 658 -34.43 0.45 32.91
C GLY A 658 -35.28 1.72 32.99
N ASN A 659 -35.14 2.46 34.10
CA ASN A 659 -35.82 3.73 34.32
C ASN A 659 -34.93 4.89 33.83
N ARG A 660 -35.48 5.83 33.05
CA ARG A 660 -34.76 7.00 32.50
C ARG A 660 -34.10 7.88 33.57
N GLU A 661 -34.63 7.86 34.79
CA GLU A 661 -34.08 8.59 35.94
C GLU A 661 -33.01 7.80 36.71
N ALA A 662 -32.73 6.56 36.32
CA ALA A 662 -31.73 5.71 36.94
C ALA A 662 -30.46 5.59 36.09
N ASP A 663 -29.33 5.43 36.77
CA ASP A 663 -27.98 5.33 36.22
C ASP A 663 -27.76 4.14 35.27
N ASP A 664 -28.66 3.15 35.26
CA ASP A 664 -28.63 1.95 34.43
C ASP A 664 -29.52 2.07 33.17
N PHE A 665 -30.12 3.23 32.94
CA PHE A 665 -30.90 3.50 31.73
C PHE A 665 -30.05 3.26 30.47
N SER A 666 -30.55 2.39 29.61
CA SER A 666 -29.90 2.03 28.35
C SER A 666 -30.93 1.87 27.25
N ILE A 667 -30.45 1.96 26.01
CA ILE A 667 -31.26 1.76 24.82
C ILE A 667 -30.57 0.77 23.88
N ALA A 668 -31.36 0.11 23.05
CA ALA A 668 -30.91 -0.72 21.94
C ALA A 668 -31.69 -0.33 20.68
N VAL A 669 -31.15 -0.65 19.51
CA VAL A 669 -31.84 -0.42 18.23
C VAL A 669 -32.19 -1.76 17.62
N ARG A 670 -33.49 -2.00 17.43
CA ARG A 670 -33.96 -3.10 16.59
C ARG A 670 -33.83 -2.67 15.12
N GLN A 671 -32.76 -3.13 14.49
CA GLN A 671 -32.41 -2.76 13.12
C GLN A 671 -33.49 -3.15 12.11
N ASP A 672 -33.75 -2.27 11.13
CA ASP A 672 -34.59 -2.57 9.97
C ASP A 672 -33.78 -3.40 8.95
N PRO A 673 -34.12 -4.69 8.74
CA PRO A 673 -33.37 -5.54 7.82
C PRO A 673 -33.46 -5.08 6.36
N ARG A 674 -34.42 -4.20 6.02
CA ARG A 674 -34.57 -3.63 4.68
C ARG A 674 -33.78 -2.33 4.47
N GLY A 675 -33.21 -1.74 5.52
CA GLY A 675 -32.39 -0.52 5.45
C GLY A 675 -33.00 0.59 4.59
N TRP A 676 -32.33 0.95 3.50
CA TRP A 676 -32.80 1.95 2.53
C TRP A 676 -34.13 1.61 1.85
N GLN A 677 -34.48 0.33 1.70
CA GLN A 677 -35.79 -0.11 1.19
C GLN A 677 -36.87 -0.19 2.29
N GLY A 678 -36.45 -0.04 3.55
CA GLY A 678 -37.32 -0.02 4.71
C GLY A 678 -38.07 1.30 4.88
N LYS A 679 -38.81 1.41 5.99
CA LYS A 679 -39.54 2.63 6.36
C LYS A 679 -39.18 3.12 7.77
N SER A 680 -38.27 2.43 8.45
CA SER A 680 -37.86 2.81 9.80
C SER A 680 -37.10 4.14 9.79
N PRO A 681 -37.18 4.91 10.89
CA PRO A 681 -36.40 6.13 11.05
C PRO A 681 -34.90 5.81 11.09
N LEU A 682 -34.08 6.85 10.90
CA LEU A 682 -32.64 6.76 11.12
C LEU A 682 -32.34 7.14 12.57
N VAL A 683 -31.71 6.25 13.31
CA VAL A 683 -31.25 6.50 14.67
C VAL A 683 -29.79 6.93 14.60
N ALA A 684 -29.47 8.10 15.16
CA ALA A 684 -28.11 8.66 15.18
C ALA A 684 -27.62 8.82 16.62
N SER A 685 -26.43 8.30 16.93
CA SER A 685 -25.80 8.41 18.24
C SER A 685 -24.44 9.12 18.17
N PHE A 686 -24.14 9.97 19.15
CA PHE A 686 -22.84 10.62 19.29
C PHE A 686 -22.57 11.01 20.74
N TYR A 687 -21.30 11.06 21.13
CA TYR A 687 -20.87 11.42 22.47
C TYR A 687 -20.69 12.93 22.64
N VAL A 688 -21.17 13.46 23.77
CA VAL A 688 -21.07 14.89 24.14
C VAL A 688 -20.62 15.05 25.59
N PRO A 689 -19.92 16.15 25.93
CA PRO A 689 -19.68 16.52 27.32
C PRO A 689 -20.98 16.66 28.11
N SER A 690 -21.07 15.99 29.26
CA SER A 690 -22.28 15.97 30.07
C SER A 690 -22.69 17.35 30.57
N GLY A 691 -21.71 18.19 30.92
CA GLY A 691 -21.96 19.57 31.33
C GLY A 691 -22.66 20.40 30.26
N THR A 692 -22.36 20.19 28.97
CA THR A 692 -23.01 20.91 27.86
C THR A 692 -24.52 20.63 27.80
N LEU A 693 -24.93 19.40 28.14
CA LEU A 693 -26.35 19.04 28.23
C LEU A 693 -27.08 19.70 29.41
N GLN A 694 -26.35 20.20 30.41
CA GLN A 694 -26.91 20.80 31.63
C GLN A 694 -27.06 22.33 31.57
N PHE A 695 -26.54 23.00 30.53
CA PHE A 695 -26.67 24.45 30.35
C PHE A 695 -28.13 24.86 30.09
N GLU A 696 -28.76 24.25 29.10
CA GLU A 696 -30.17 24.46 28.73
C GLU A 696 -30.88 23.10 28.67
N PRO A 697 -31.10 22.43 29.82
CA PRO A 697 -31.43 21.01 29.89
C PRO A 697 -32.81 20.62 29.30
N ARG A 698 -33.66 21.61 29.00
CA ARG A 698 -34.97 21.42 28.37
C ARG A 698 -35.04 22.02 26.97
N ASP A 699 -34.48 23.22 26.79
CA ASP A 699 -34.72 24.06 25.62
C ASP A 699 -33.63 23.98 24.55
N ALA A 700 -32.41 23.51 24.90
CA ALA A 700 -31.34 23.34 23.94
C ALA A 700 -31.80 22.50 22.75
N LYS A 701 -31.37 22.91 21.56
CA LYS A 701 -31.66 22.22 20.32
C LYS A 701 -30.61 21.15 20.07
N VAL A 702 -31.07 19.94 19.77
CA VAL A 702 -30.23 18.80 19.44
C VAL A 702 -30.70 18.14 18.16
N GLY A 703 -29.78 17.56 17.39
CA GLY A 703 -30.15 16.91 16.16
C GLY A 703 -28.98 16.45 15.30
N LEU A 704 -29.26 16.28 14.02
CA LEU A 704 -28.35 15.80 13.00
C LEU A 704 -28.22 16.86 11.89
N GLY A 705 -26.98 17.17 11.53
CA GLY A 705 -26.61 18.09 10.45
C GLY A 705 -25.73 17.43 9.39
N ILE A 706 -25.46 18.18 8.33
CA ILE A 706 -24.49 17.85 7.29
C ILE A 706 -23.29 18.78 7.44
N GLN A 707 -22.10 18.20 7.53
CA GLN A 707 -20.85 18.94 7.64
C GLN A 707 -20.67 19.91 6.47
N ASN A 708 -20.22 21.14 6.76
CA ASN A 708 -20.04 22.22 5.79
C ASN A 708 -18.81 22.06 4.88
N THR A 709 -18.65 20.91 4.22
CA THR A 709 -17.63 20.73 3.20
C THR A 709 -18.05 21.38 1.88
N ALA A 710 -17.07 21.66 1.02
CA ALA A 710 -17.31 22.22 -0.31
C ALA A 710 -18.34 21.43 -1.13
N MET A 711 -18.20 20.10 -1.14
CA MET A 711 -19.10 19.19 -1.85
C MET A 711 -20.50 19.21 -1.24
N ASN A 712 -20.60 19.19 0.09
CA ASN A 712 -21.89 19.18 0.78
C ASN A 712 -22.64 20.50 0.61
N VAL A 713 -21.95 21.63 0.73
CA VAL A 713 -22.55 22.96 0.51
C VAL A 713 -23.05 23.08 -0.93
N ASN A 714 -22.25 22.67 -1.91
CA ASN A 714 -22.65 22.70 -3.32
C ASN A 714 -23.87 21.81 -3.61
N THR A 715 -23.98 20.65 -2.92
CA THR A 715 -25.03 19.67 -3.20
C THR A 715 -26.29 19.86 -2.38
N PHE A 716 -26.19 20.17 -1.09
CA PHE A 716 -27.32 20.06 -0.16
C PHE A 716 -27.84 21.41 0.34
N LYS A 717 -27.09 22.52 0.20
CA LYS A 717 -27.51 23.83 0.75
C LYS A 717 -28.83 24.34 0.18
N HIS A 718 -29.16 24.00 -1.07
CA HIS A 718 -30.43 24.38 -1.68
C HIS A 718 -31.61 23.52 -1.18
N LEU A 719 -31.34 22.30 -0.69
CA LEU A 719 -32.34 21.40 -0.08
C LEU A 719 -32.51 21.71 1.41
N LEU A 720 -31.40 22.04 2.08
CA LEU A 720 -31.33 22.35 3.51
C LEU A 720 -30.57 23.68 3.70
N PRO A 721 -31.26 24.83 3.71
CA PRO A 721 -30.62 26.14 3.85
C PRO A 721 -29.75 26.29 5.11
N THR A 722 -30.12 25.62 6.19
CA THR A 722 -29.40 25.61 7.47
C THR A 722 -28.42 24.45 7.62
N MET A 723 -28.33 23.57 6.62
CA MET A 723 -27.56 22.31 6.63
C MET A 723 -27.95 21.35 7.76
N ALA A 724 -29.08 21.59 8.44
CA ALA A 724 -29.64 20.72 9.46
C ALA A 724 -30.62 19.72 8.83
N VAL A 725 -30.42 18.43 9.07
CA VAL A 725 -31.30 17.36 8.59
C VAL A 725 -32.55 17.26 9.45
N TYR A 726 -32.35 17.29 10.78
CA TYR A 726 -33.42 17.25 11.75
C TYR A 726 -32.93 17.85 13.06
N MET A 727 -33.77 18.68 13.70
CA MET A 727 -33.49 19.29 14.99
C MET A 727 -34.75 19.26 15.86
N THR A 728 -34.58 18.94 17.13
CA THR A 728 -35.63 18.99 18.15
C THR A 728 -35.06 19.55 19.46
N THR A 729 -35.82 19.56 20.55
CA THR A 729 -35.36 19.99 21.88
C THR A 729 -34.90 18.80 22.72
N LEU A 730 -34.02 19.02 23.70
CA LEU A 730 -33.64 17.98 24.67
C LEU A 730 -34.83 17.43 25.47
N SER A 731 -35.88 18.23 25.63
CA SER A 731 -37.15 17.83 26.27
C SER A 731 -38.03 16.90 25.43
N ASP A 732 -37.72 16.68 24.15
CA ASP A 732 -38.43 15.73 23.28
C ASP A 732 -38.06 14.29 23.65
N THR A 733 -38.70 13.79 24.70
CA THR A 733 -38.46 12.46 25.25
C THR A 733 -38.80 11.32 24.29
N SER A 734 -39.53 11.58 23.21
CA SER A 734 -39.92 10.59 22.20
C SER A 734 -38.82 10.39 21.16
N ASN A 735 -38.08 11.44 20.81
CA ASN A 735 -37.06 11.39 19.76
C ASN A 735 -35.63 11.55 20.28
N VAL A 736 -35.44 11.93 21.55
CA VAL A 736 -34.11 12.15 22.15
C VAL A 736 -33.92 11.29 23.40
N PHE A 737 -32.80 10.56 23.42
CA PHE A 737 -32.37 9.72 24.53
C PHE A 737 -30.96 10.12 24.96
N ILE A 738 -30.75 10.14 26.28
CA ILE A 738 -29.45 10.42 26.89
C ILE A 738 -29.08 9.18 27.71
N THR A 739 -27.96 8.55 27.37
CA THR A 739 -27.48 7.29 27.94
C THR A 739 -25.99 7.35 28.22
N LYS A 740 -25.48 6.46 29.08
CA LYS A 740 -24.03 6.36 29.32
C LYS A 740 -23.27 5.92 28.07
N TYR A 741 -23.79 4.90 27.40
CA TYR A 741 -23.15 4.27 26.25
C TYR A 741 -24.00 4.41 24.99
N GLU A 742 -23.38 4.14 23.85
CA GLU A 742 -24.06 4.03 22.57
C GLU A 742 -25.10 2.89 22.60
N PRO A 743 -26.14 2.95 21.73
CA PRO A 743 -27.20 1.96 21.73
C PRO A 743 -26.67 0.52 21.59
N GLY A 744 -27.11 -0.38 22.48
CA GLY A 744 -26.70 -1.78 22.49
C GLY A 744 -25.32 -2.05 23.11
N MET A 745 -24.57 -1.02 23.52
CA MET A 745 -23.24 -1.16 24.10
C MET A 745 -23.27 -1.23 25.63
N SER A 746 -22.26 -1.88 26.20
CA SER A 746 -22.11 -2.07 27.66
C SER A 746 -20.99 -1.23 28.28
N GLY A 747 -20.21 -0.54 27.45
CA GLY A 747 -19.09 0.30 27.85
C GLY A 747 -18.75 1.34 26.80
N TYR A 748 -17.81 2.23 27.12
CA TYR A 748 -17.26 3.18 26.14
C TYR A 748 -16.40 2.45 25.10
N PRO A 749 -16.33 2.98 23.87
CA PRO A 749 -15.35 2.50 22.90
C PRO A 749 -13.94 2.63 23.50
N PHE A 750 -13.01 1.75 23.12
CA PHE A 750 -11.61 1.72 23.58
C PHE A 750 -11.35 1.37 25.05
N ALA A 751 -12.37 1.15 25.88
CA ALA A 751 -12.19 0.83 27.31
C ALA A 751 -11.26 -0.37 27.54
N ASN A 752 -11.23 -1.31 26.60
CA ASN A 752 -10.44 -2.55 26.67
C ASN A 752 -9.10 -2.48 25.91
N ILE A 753 -8.80 -1.38 25.21
CA ILE A 753 -7.54 -1.21 24.47
C ILE A 753 -6.53 -0.53 25.41
N GLN A 754 -5.80 -1.35 26.16
CA GLN A 754 -4.71 -0.86 27.00
C GLN A 754 -3.59 -0.26 26.14
N ASP A 755 -2.94 0.79 26.63
CA ASP A 755 -1.67 1.26 26.07
C ASP A 755 -0.67 0.10 26.24
N GLY A 756 -0.33 -0.56 25.14
CA GLY A 756 0.56 -1.73 25.08
C GLY A 756 2.02 -1.40 25.43
N ARG A 757 2.26 -0.67 26.51
CA ARG A 757 3.55 -0.69 27.18
C ARG A 757 3.73 -2.09 27.71
N GLU A 758 4.45 -2.92 26.96
CA GLU A 758 5.16 -4.05 27.55
C GLU A 758 5.80 -3.54 28.84
N THR A 759 5.33 -4.08 29.97
CA THR A 759 5.96 -3.88 31.26
C THR A 759 7.44 -4.07 31.07
N LYS A 760 8.22 -3.02 31.38
CA LYS A 760 9.69 -3.06 31.38
C LYS A 760 10.10 -4.40 32.00
N GLY A 761 10.62 -5.31 31.18
CA GLY A 761 11.30 -6.48 31.69
C GLY A 761 12.35 -5.96 32.66
N SER A 762 12.35 -6.48 33.88
CA SER A 762 13.38 -6.18 34.87
C SER A 762 14.75 -6.37 34.22
N ASP A 763 15.46 -5.26 34.00
CA ASP A 763 16.81 -5.28 33.46
C ASP A 763 17.66 -6.21 34.32
N ALA A 764 18.11 -7.32 33.73
CA ALA A 764 19.26 -8.02 34.24
C ALA A 764 20.44 -7.03 34.20
N GLN A 765 21.10 -6.83 35.35
CA GLN A 765 22.28 -5.98 35.46
C GLN A 765 23.37 -6.46 34.49
N SER A 766 23.48 -5.82 33.32
CA SER A 766 24.60 -6.00 32.40
C SER A 766 25.65 -4.93 32.66
N ASN A 767 26.92 -5.32 32.83
CA ASN A 767 28.06 -4.43 33.05
C ASN A 767 28.54 -3.67 31.79
N GLU A 768 27.70 -3.55 30.75
CA GLU A 768 28.04 -2.89 29.48
C GLU A 768 27.36 -1.50 29.35
N PRO A 769 28.02 -0.52 28.71
CA PRO A 769 27.41 0.78 28.44
C PRO A 769 26.21 0.60 27.48
N LYS A 770 25.10 1.31 27.73
CA LYS A 770 23.88 1.28 26.90
C LYS A 770 23.63 2.68 26.33
N THR A 771 23.19 2.80 25.07
CA THR A 771 22.51 4.01 24.60
C THR A 771 21.29 4.20 25.49
N THR A 772 21.30 5.23 26.32
CA THR A 772 20.29 5.41 27.36
C THR A 772 19.13 6.28 26.88
N GLN A 773 19.31 7.08 25.82
CA GLN A 773 18.29 7.95 25.27
C GLN A 773 18.55 8.31 23.80
N ILE A 774 17.49 8.38 23.00
CA ILE A 774 17.49 8.99 21.66
C ILE A 774 16.54 10.18 21.68
N THR A 775 17.01 11.38 21.35
CA THR A 775 16.19 12.60 21.37
C THR A 775 16.07 13.18 19.96
N ALA A 776 14.87 13.58 19.55
CA ALA A 776 14.67 14.29 18.27
C ALA A 776 14.86 15.79 18.45
N ASN A 777 15.61 16.41 17.54
CA ASN A 777 15.77 17.86 17.47
C ASN A 777 14.89 18.41 16.33
N PHE A 778 14.01 19.34 16.69
CA PHE A 778 13.12 20.00 15.75
C PHE A 778 13.68 21.34 15.29
N GLU A 779 13.55 21.62 14.00
CA GLU A 779 13.75 22.93 13.39
C GLU A 779 12.63 23.14 12.37
N ASP A 780 11.99 24.31 12.38
CA ASP A 780 10.81 24.63 11.55
C ASP A 780 9.70 23.56 11.64
N ASP A 781 9.37 23.15 12.87
CA ASP A 781 8.37 22.12 13.21
C ASP A 781 8.64 20.74 12.58
N LYS A 782 9.88 20.48 12.14
CA LYS A 782 10.31 19.22 11.51
C LYS A 782 11.50 18.62 12.24
N ILE A 783 11.55 17.30 12.36
CA ILE A 783 12.73 16.62 12.90
C ILE A 783 13.85 16.74 11.85
N LYS A 784 14.97 17.38 12.24
CA LYS A 784 16.15 17.56 11.38
C LYS A 784 17.34 16.71 11.80
N SER A 785 17.46 16.43 13.10
CA SER A 785 18.54 15.61 13.63
C SER A 785 18.09 14.76 14.80
N LEU A 786 18.83 13.69 15.06
CA LEU A 786 18.67 12.79 16.19
C LEU A 786 19.91 12.87 17.07
N CYS A 787 19.70 12.90 18.38
CA CYS A 787 20.76 12.87 19.38
C CYS A 787 20.76 11.51 20.10
N GLY A 788 21.81 10.71 19.90
CA GLY A 788 22.04 9.50 20.69
C GLY A 788 22.89 9.82 21.91
N HIS A 789 22.33 9.63 23.11
CA HIS A 789 23.03 9.81 24.38
C HIS A 789 23.51 8.43 24.89
N VAL A 790 24.81 8.31 25.13
CA VAL A 790 25.44 7.08 25.64
C VAL A 790 26.09 7.37 26.99
N ASP A 791 25.63 6.65 28.01
CA ASP A 791 26.21 6.72 29.35
C ASP A 791 27.26 5.61 29.55
N PHE A 792 28.48 6.01 29.91
CA PHE A 792 29.60 5.13 30.23
C PHE A 792 29.85 5.02 31.74
N SER A 793 28.99 5.59 32.59
CA SER A 793 29.13 5.58 34.05
C SER A 793 29.18 4.17 34.63
N SER A 794 28.46 3.21 34.03
CA SER A 794 28.45 1.78 34.38
C SER A 794 29.65 0.99 33.82
N SER A 795 30.34 1.53 32.81
CA SER A 795 31.50 0.88 32.17
C SER A 795 32.80 1.37 32.79
N GLN A 796 33.44 0.55 33.63
CA GLN A 796 34.73 0.91 34.22
C GLN A 796 35.80 1.23 33.15
N ARG A 797 35.78 0.51 32.02
CA ARG A 797 36.66 0.75 30.86
C ARG A 797 36.31 2.05 30.13
N GLY A 798 35.03 2.26 29.79
CA GLY A 798 34.59 3.47 29.10
C GLY A 798 34.83 4.75 29.91
N LYS A 799 34.48 4.72 31.21
CA LYS A 799 34.71 5.83 32.14
C LYS A 799 36.19 6.15 32.31
N LYS A 800 37.05 5.13 32.41
CA LYS A 800 38.51 5.33 32.48
C LYS A 800 39.03 6.00 31.20
N LEU A 801 38.66 5.51 30.02
CA LEU A 801 39.08 6.10 28.74
C LEU A 801 38.60 7.56 28.58
N LEU A 802 37.40 7.88 29.06
CA LEU A 802 36.89 9.25 29.10
C LEU A 802 37.71 10.15 30.03
N THR A 803 38.02 9.65 31.24
CA THR A 803 38.80 10.35 32.27
C THR A 803 40.24 10.58 31.83
N ASP A 804 40.85 9.58 31.19
CA ASP A 804 42.22 9.58 30.65
C ASP A 804 42.36 10.46 29.39
N ARG A 805 41.30 11.18 29.01
CA ARG A 805 41.28 12.12 27.88
C ARG A 805 41.64 11.50 26.52
N VAL A 806 41.32 10.22 26.34
CA VAL A 806 41.54 9.52 25.05
C VAL A 806 40.75 10.22 23.93
N SER A 807 41.32 10.23 22.71
CA SER A 807 40.69 10.78 21.52
C SER A 807 39.43 10.00 21.14
N ILE A 808 38.42 10.70 20.64
CA ILE A 808 37.16 10.13 20.19
C ILE A 808 36.98 10.47 18.72
N GLU A 809 36.73 9.45 17.91
CA GLU A 809 36.43 9.57 16.49
C GLU A 809 35.06 8.97 16.22
N LEU A 810 34.30 9.57 15.31
CA LEU A 810 33.05 9.01 14.83
C LEU A 810 33.30 8.24 13.53
N ARG A 811 32.66 7.09 13.38
CA ARG A 811 32.70 6.29 12.15
C ARG A 811 31.31 5.80 11.80
N GLN A 812 30.83 6.09 10.60
CA GLN A 812 29.57 5.51 10.12
C GLN A 812 29.74 4.01 9.81
N SER A 813 28.98 3.15 10.49
CA SER A 813 29.01 1.69 10.29
C SER A 813 27.83 1.18 9.48
N SER A 814 26.70 1.89 9.54
CA SER A 814 25.53 1.66 8.68
C SER A 814 24.77 2.99 8.49
N PRO A 815 23.77 3.07 7.59
CA PRO A 815 22.90 4.24 7.52
C PRO A 815 22.22 4.58 8.85
N PHE A 816 22.04 3.60 9.73
CA PHE A 816 21.36 3.74 11.02
C PHE A 816 22.30 3.73 12.21
N SER A 817 23.62 3.68 12.02
CA SER A 817 24.56 3.53 13.14
C SER A 817 25.86 4.32 12.95
N ILE A 818 26.22 5.05 14.01
CA ILE A 818 27.47 5.79 14.11
C ILE A 818 28.25 5.24 15.29
N ASP A 819 29.44 4.71 15.04
CA ASP A 819 30.32 4.18 16.05
C ASP A 819 31.14 5.28 16.72
N ILE A 820 31.19 5.27 18.04
CA ILE A 820 32.11 6.03 18.87
C ILE A 820 33.40 5.20 19.03
N VAL A 821 34.51 5.68 18.48
CA VAL A 821 35.81 4.99 18.49
C VAL A 821 36.76 5.70 19.45
N PHE A 822 37.21 4.98 20.48
CA PHE A 822 38.18 5.49 21.47
C PHE A 822 39.62 5.16 21.05
N GLY A 823 40.44 6.19 20.82
CA GLY A 823 41.87 6.05 20.53
C GLY A 823 42.14 5.14 19.32
N LYS A 824 43.18 4.30 19.41
CA LYS A 824 43.50 3.28 18.39
C LYS A 824 42.57 2.06 18.47
N LYS A 825 41.25 2.28 18.39
CA LYS A 825 40.21 1.25 18.55
C LYS A 825 40.26 0.51 19.89
N ALA A 826 40.64 1.24 20.96
CA ALA A 826 40.68 0.71 22.32
C ALA A 826 39.28 0.35 22.85
N LEU A 827 38.24 1.00 22.35
CA LEU A 827 36.83 0.65 22.55
C LEU A 827 36.05 1.18 21.34
N ILE A 828 35.09 0.41 20.84
CA ILE A 828 34.17 0.83 19.79
C ILE A 828 32.76 0.63 20.32
N TYR A 829 31.93 1.67 20.26
CA TYR A 829 30.57 1.62 20.74
C TYR A 829 29.59 2.12 19.67
N PRO A 830 28.69 1.27 19.13
CA PRO A 830 27.73 1.68 18.11
C PRO A 830 26.55 2.46 18.71
N VAL A 831 26.25 3.63 18.14
CA VAL A 831 25.03 4.39 18.43
C VAL A 831 24.02 4.13 17.32
N SER A 832 22.96 3.38 17.62
CA SER A 832 21.91 3.04 16.65
C SER A 832 20.75 4.04 16.68
N PHE A 833 20.27 4.43 15.51
CA PHE A 833 19.20 5.40 15.29
C PHE A 833 17.99 4.75 14.60
N PRO A 834 16.76 5.21 14.86
CA PRO A 834 15.54 4.65 14.26
C PRO A 834 15.35 5.04 12.78
N ALA A 835 16.05 6.06 12.30
CA ALA A 835 16.05 6.48 10.89
C ALA A 835 17.49 6.72 10.41
N PRO A 836 17.70 6.76 9.07
CA PRO A 836 19.02 7.03 8.53
C PRO A 836 19.57 8.40 8.95
N VAL A 837 20.84 8.44 9.35
CA VAL A 837 21.55 9.64 9.78
C VAL A 837 22.88 9.81 9.06
N LEU A 838 23.44 11.03 9.07
CA LEU A 838 24.71 11.34 8.42
C LEU A 838 25.81 11.64 9.45
N GLN A 839 26.92 10.92 9.38
CA GLN A 839 28.06 11.12 10.28
C GLN A 839 28.91 12.35 9.95
N GLU A 840 29.07 12.71 8.68
CA GLU A 840 29.97 13.78 8.22
C GLU A 840 29.68 15.14 8.87
N THR A 841 28.40 15.41 9.10
CA THR A 841 27.90 16.66 9.71
C THR A 841 27.44 16.45 11.16
N ALA A 842 27.69 15.25 11.72
CA ALA A 842 27.36 14.95 13.10
C ALA A 842 28.26 15.71 14.07
N LYS A 843 27.68 16.15 15.19
CA LYS A 843 28.38 16.86 16.27
C LYS A 843 28.46 15.95 17.48
N THR A 844 29.60 15.97 18.17
CA THR A 844 29.79 15.25 19.43
C THR A 844 29.81 16.21 20.62
N ARG A 845 29.13 15.86 21.71
CA ARG A 845 29.34 16.48 23.03
C ARG A 845 29.91 15.43 23.97
N VAL A 846 31.07 15.71 24.56
CA VAL A 846 31.80 14.74 25.40
C VAL A 846 31.89 15.29 26.81
N ALA A 847 31.20 14.66 27.75
CA ALA A 847 31.21 15.05 29.15
C ALA A 847 32.10 14.08 29.94
N ARG A 848 33.40 14.41 30.02
CA ARG A 848 34.42 13.51 30.58
C ARG A 848 34.26 13.25 32.08
N THR A 849 33.82 14.23 32.85
CA THR A 849 33.64 14.12 34.31
C THR A 849 32.39 13.34 34.70
N SER A 850 31.26 13.62 34.03
CA SER A 850 29.99 12.94 34.25
C SER A 850 29.89 11.60 33.51
N GLY A 851 30.77 11.34 32.55
CA GLY A 851 30.95 10.01 31.94
C GLY A 851 30.02 9.69 30.77
N TYR A 852 29.58 10.67 29.98
CA TYR A 852 28.67 10.43 28.84
C TYR A 852 29.17 11.07 27.53
N ILE A 853 28.66 10.57 26.41
CA ILE A 853 28.86 11.14 25.07
C ILE A 853 27.49 11.29 24.39
N GLU A 854 27.28 12.44 23.74
CA GLU A 854 26.15 12.66 22.83
C GLU A 854 26.63 12.73 21.38
N VAL A 855 25.95 12.02 20.49
CA VAL A 855 26.15 12.07 19.04
C VAL A 855 24.90 12.69 18.43
N ILE A 856 25.01 13.92 17.94
CA ILE A 856 23.93 14.67 17.29
C ILE A 856 24.12 14.57 15.79
N ALA A 857 23.32 13.74 15.13
CA ALA A 857 23.46 13.45 13.70
C ALA A 857 22.21 13.93 12.93
N PRO A 858 22.37 14.71 11.85
CA PRO A 858 21.24 15.07 11.00
C PRO A 858 20.67 13.85 10.28
N LEU A 859 19.37 13.90 10.00
CA LEU A 859 18.72 12.90 9.16
C LEU A 859 19.38 12.90 7.77
N ALA A 860 19.61 11.70 7.24
CA ALA A 860 20.13 11.55 5.89
C ALA A 860 19.06 11.97 4.87
N ASP A 861 19.51 12.54 3.76
CA ASP A 861 18.69 12.81 2.59
C ASP A 861 18.84 11.64 1.59
N PRO A 862 17.74 10.99 1.16
CA PRO A 862 17.81 9.78 0.33
C PRO A 862 18.37 10.02 -1.09
N LEU A 863 18.48 11.28 -1.52
CA LEU A 863 18.99 11.63 -2.84
C LEU A 863 20.49 11.95 -2.82
N THR A 864 20.96 12.58 -1.75
CA THR A 864 22.29 13.23 -1.69
C THR A 864 23.24 12.66 -0.64
N SER A 865 22.75 11.94 0.37
CA SER A 865 23.61 11.43 1.44
C SER A 865 24.38 10.17 1.04
N GLU A 866 25.71 10.21 1.22
CA GLU A 866 26.63 9.12 0.86
C GLU A 866 26.24 7.76 1.48
N PRO A 867 25.86 7.64 2.77
CA PRO A 867 25.55 6.34 3.37
C PRO A 867 24.39 5.60 2.70
N LEU A 868 23.48 6.36 2.07
CA LEU A 868 22.36 5.82 1.32
C LEU A 868 22.69 5.55 -0.15
N SER A 869 23.82 6.05 -0.68
CA SER A 869 24.20 5.84 -2.08
C SER A 869 24.35 4.35 -2.43
N SER A 870 24.91 3.54 -1.53
CA SER A 870 25.07 2.08 -1.67
C SER A 870 23.95 1.25 -1.03
N PHE A 871 22.90 1.90 -0.50
CA PHE A 871 21.77 1.25 0.18
C PHE A 871 20.67 0.82 -0.83
N ILE A 872 21.06 -0.07 -1.75
CA ILE A 872 20.20 -0.66 -2.78
C ILE A 872 19.94 -2.12 -2.44
N TYR A 873 18.69 -2.56 -2.49
CA TYR A 873 18.23 -3.89 -2.09
C TYR A 873 18.85 -4.41 -0.78
N PRO A 874 18.80 -3.62 0.32
CA PRO A 874 19.41 -4.03 1.57
C PRO A 874 18.85 -5.36 2.08
N ILE A 875 19.75 -6.14 2.66
CA ILE A 875 19.47 -7.47 3.19
C ILE A 875 20.10 -7.61 4.57
N THR A 876 19.41 -8.30 5.46
CA THR A 876 19.85 -8.54 6.85
C THR A 876 19.70 -10.00 7.22
N LEU A 877 20.31 -10.42 8.33
CA LEU A 877 20.07 -11.72 8.94
C LEU A 877 19.03 -11.54 10.05
N GLY A 878 17.90 -12.23 9.92
CA GLY A 878 16.84 -12.28 10.92
C GLY A 878 17.11 -13.32 12.02
N GLU A 879 16.06 -13.64 12.78
CA GLU A 879 16.13 -14.72 13.77
C GLU A 879 16.49 -16.06 13.10
N GLY A 880 17.33 -16.86 13.77
CA GLY A 880 17.86 -18.11 13.21
C GLY A 880 18.85 -17.92 12.04
N SER A 881 19.37 -16.71 11.83
CA SER A 881 20.27 -16.34 10.74
C SER A 881 19.66 -16.56 9.34
N VAL A 882 18.34 -16.42 9.22
CA VAL A 882 17.64 -16.44 7.93
C VAL A 882 17.88 -15.11 7.21
N PRO A 883 18.38 -15.11 5.96
CA PRO A 883 18.48 -13.88 5.16
C PRO A 883 17.11 -13.27 4.85
N ILE A 884 16.98 -11.96 5.04
CA ILE A 884 15.73 -11.21 4.84
C ILE A 884 16.03 -10.00 3.96
N PRO A 885 15.63 -10.03 2.68
CA PRO A 885 15.61 -8.84 1.83
C PRO A 885 14.60 -7.83 2.38
N LEU A 886 14.97 -6.54 2.45
CA LEU A 886 14.10 -5.52 3.05
C LEU A 886 13.15 -4.85 2.05
N ASN A 887 13.51 -4.79 0.76
CA ASN A 887 12.67 -4.25 -0.32
C ASN A 887 12.83 -4.95 -1.68
N SER A 888 13.57 -6.07 -1.73
CA SER A 888 13.62 -6.93 -2.92
C SER A 888 12.49 -7.96 -2.80
N GLN A 889 11.48 -7.87 -3.67
CA GLN A 889 10.31 -8.73 -3.59
C GLN A 889 10.62 -10.14 -4.10
N LEU A 890 10.23 -11.18 -3.37
CA LEU A 890 10.41 -12.57 -3.78
C LEU A 890 9.67 -12.87 -5.09
N VAL A 891 10.32 -13.61 -5.98
CA VAL A 891 9.81 -13.99 -7.31
C VAL A 891 10.20 -15.44 -7.62
N ASN A 892 9.19 -16.26 -7.93
CA ASN A 892 9.41 -17.59 -8.48
C ASN A 892 9.65 -17.52 -9.99
N LEU A 893 10.93 -17.53 -10.40
CA LEU A 893 11.35 -17.41 -11.79
C LEU A 893 10.74 -18.49 -12.70
N ASP A 894 10.53 -19.70 -12.20
CA ASP A 894 9.99 -20.80 -13.00
C ASP A 894 8.50 -20.64 -13.34
N SER A 895 7.79 -19.80 -12.60
CA SER A 895 6.37 -19.47 -12.83
C SER A 895 6.17 -18.34 -13.85
N LEU A 896 7.23 -17.58 -14.17
CA LEU A 896 7.13 -16.36 -14.98
C LEU A 896 7.27 -16.64 -16.48
N PRO A 897 6.48 -15.96 -17.34
CA PRO A 897 6.59 -16.05 -18.79
C PRO A 897 7.96 -15.63 -19.31
N ILE A 898 8.46 -16.33 -20.32
CA ILE A 898 9.76 -16.10 -20.97
C ILE A 898 9.54 -15.28 -22.24
N LEU A 899 10.19 -14.11 -22.32
CA LEU A 899 10.19 -13.26 -23.50
C LEU A 899 11.02 -13.92 -24.61
N ASP A 900 10.47 -13.98 -25.81
CA ASP A 900 11.20 -14.39 -27.01
C ASP A 900 12.07 -13.24 -27.52
N VAL A 901 13.39 -13.43 -27.51
CA VAL A 901 14.40 -12.43 -27.87
C VAL A 901 15.08 -12.73 -29.21
N ASP A 902 14.49 -13.60 -30.02
CA ASP A 902 14.99 -13.88 -31.37
C ASP A 902 15.00 -12.61 -32.23
N GLU A 903 15.94 -12.51 -33.17
CA GLU A 903 16.12 -11.33 -34.04
C GLU A 903 14.83 -10.97 -34.82
N ALA A 904 13.99 -11.96 -35.13
CA ALA A 904 12.69 -11.72 -35.78
C ALA A 904 11.73 -10.85 -34.93
N HIS A 905 11.88 -10.88 -33.60
CA HIS A 905 11.05 -10.14 -32.65
C HIS A 905 11.71 -8.87 -32.10
N LYS A 906 12.92 -8.53 -32.57
CA LYS A 906 13.69 -7.37 -32.08
C LYS A 906 12.94 -6.04 -32.14
N LYS A 907 12.23 -5.76 -33.25
CA LYS A 907 11.41 -4.55 -33.39
C LYS A 907 10.25 -4.52 -32.39
N ASP A 908 9.60 -5.67 -32.19
CA ASP A 908 8.48 -5.81 -31.25
C ASP A 908 8.94 -5.62 -29.81
N ASN A 909 10.18 -5.99 -29.48
CA ASN A 909 10.75 -5.90 -28.14
C ASN A 909 11.32 -4.50 -27.80
N ASN A 910 11.23 -3.51 -28.70
CA ASN A 910 11.80 -2.18 -28.47
C ASN A 910 11.20 -1.44 -27.26
N TRP A 911 10.02 -1.84 -26.77
CA TRP A 911 9.45 -1.33 -25.51
C TRP A 911 10.40 -1.55 -24.31
N LEU A 912 11.24 -2.59 -24.33
CA LEU A 912 12.20 -2.86 -23.27
C LEU A 912 13.25 -1.74 -23.17
N ASN A 913 13.62 -1.11 -24.29
CA ASN A 913 14.51 0.05 -24.30
C ASN A 913 13.87 1.25 -23.58
N ILE A 914 12.57 1.48 -23.78
CA ILE A 914 11.83 2.52 -23.04
C ILE A 914 11.86 2.21 -21.54
N LEU A 915 11.54 0.97 -21.16
CA LEU A 915 11.53 0.54 -19.75
C LEU A 915 12.91 0.75 -19.09
N THR A 916 13.98 0.20 -19.70
CA THR A 916 15.33 0.25 -19.11
C THR A 916 15.94 1.65 -19.18
N ALA A 917 15.65 2.47 -20.19
CA ALA A 917 16.11 3.86 -20.23
C ALA A 917 15.49 4.73 -19.12
N HIS A 918 14.33 4.35 -18.60
CA HIS A 918 13.66 5.03 -17.49
C HIS A 918 14.01 4.47 -16.11
N GLN A 919 14.92 3.49 -16.02
CA GLN A 919 15.54 3.16 -14.74
C GLN A 919 16.37 4.34 -14.21
N PHE A 920 16.89 5.18 -15.12
CA PHE A 920 17.56 6.44 -14.82
C PHE A 920 16.50 7.50 -14.55
N SER A 921 16.58 8.16 -13.40
CA SER A 921 15.74 9.31 -13.10
C SER A 921 16.02 10.48 -14.06
N VAL A 922 15.15 11.50 -14.08
CA VAL A 922 15.40 12.74 -14.82
C VAL A 922 16.74 13.36 -14.42
N ARG A 923 17.10 13.28 -13.14
CA ARG A 923 18.37 13.78 -12.61
C ARG A 923 19.55 12.93 -13.09
N GLU A 924 19.46 11.61 -12.98
CA GLU A 924 20.52 10.70 -13.40
C GLU A 924 20.80 10.78 -14.90
N ARG A 925 19.76 10.97 -15.74
CA ARG A 925 19.95 11.22 -17.18
C ARG A 925 20.79 12.47 -17.44
N LYS A 926 20.56 13.56 -16.68
CA LYS A 926 21.39 14.78 -16.79
C LYS A 926 22.83 14.54 -16.35
N LEU A 927 23.04 13.78 -15.26
CA LEU A 927 24.39 13.41 -14.80
C LEU A 927 25.12 12.59 -15.85
N ARG A 928 24.41 11.64 -16.49
CA ARG A 928 24.90 10.81 -17.57
C ARG A 928 25.29 11.63 -18.80
N ASP A 929 24.45 12.58 -19.22
CA ASP A 929 24.72 13.48 -20.36
C ASP A 929 25.95 14.36 -20.12
N TRP A 930 26.21 14.74 -18.87
CA TRP A 930 27.39 15.52 -18.46
C TRP A 930 28.58 14.66 -18.02
N ALA A 931 28.48 13.34 -18.11
CA ALA A 931 29.49 12.38 -17.67
C ALA A 931 29.96 12.58 -16.20
N VAL A 932 29.05 13.01 -15.32
CA VAL A 932 29.32 13.14 -13.88
C VAL A 932 29.14 11.77 -13.22
N PRO A 933 30.17 11.20 -12.57
CA PRO A 933 30.09 9.86 -12.00
C PRO A 933 29.13 9.82 -10.81
N SER A 934 28.39 8.72 -10.69
CA SER A 934 27.53 8.42 -9.54
C SER A 934 27.44 6.91 -9.37
N LEU A 935 27.61 6.42 -8.13
CA LEU A 935 27.59 5.00 -7.82
C LEU A 935 26.30 4.31 -8.31
N ARG A 936 25.14 4.93 -8.05
CA ARG A 936 23.82 4.41 -8.46
C ARG A 936 23.65 4.42 -9.98
N MET A 937 24.12 5.50 -10.63
CA MET A 937 24.07 5.61 -12.09
C MET A 937 24.95 4.54 -12.75
N ASN A 938 26.18 4.33 -12.26
CA ASN A 938 27.10 3.31 -12.79
C ASN A 938 26.50 1.90 -12.64
N PHE A 939 25.98 1.58 -11.46
CA PHE A 939 25.26 0.32 -11.23
C PHE A 939 24.09 0.12 -12.21
N LYS A 940 23.31 1.19 -12.45
CA LYS A 940 22.25 1.18 -13.45
C LYS A 940 22.78 1.03 -14.87
N GLU A 941 23.90 1.66 -15.27
CA GLU A 941 24.54 1.44 -16.57
C GLU A 941 24.95 -0.02 -16.78
N SER A 942 25.48 -0.68 -15.73
CA SER A 942 25.78 -2.11 -15.75
C SER A 942 24.51 -2.93 -16.01
N LEU A 943 23.40 -2.64 -15.32
CA LEU A 943 22.09 -3.27 -15.59
C LEU A 943 21.58 -2.99 -17.01
N PHE A 944 21.64 -1.74 -17.46
CA PHE A 944 21.19 -1.33 -18.79
C PHE A 944 21.91 -2.15 -19.87
N THR A 945 23.23 -2.23 -19.76
CA THR A 945 24.10 -2.98 -20.68
C THR A 945 23.72 -4.46 -20.72
N MET A 946 23.49 -5.07 -19.54
CA MET A 946 23.07 -6.47 -19.44
C MET A 946 21.74 -6.72 -20.16
N PHE A 947 20.72 -5.89 -19.92
CA PHE A 947 19.41 -6.07 -20.55
C PHE A 947 19.43 -5.79 -22.06
N MET A 948 20.19 -4.79 -22.53
CA MET A 948 20.25 -4.45 -23.95
C MET A 948 20.98 -5.51 -24.79
N LEU A 949 22.05 -6.11 -24.26
CA LEU A 949 22.78 -7.18 -24.94
C LEU A 949 22.08 -8.52 -24.83
N ALA A 950 21.52 -8.87 -23.67
CA ALA A 950 20.79 -10.14 -23.49
C ALA A 950 19.46 -10.20 -24.26
N SER A 951 18.92 -9.06 -24.67
CA SER A 951 17.75 -8.98 -25.55
C SER A 951 18.08 -8.81 -27.03
N GLY A 952 19.36 -8.64 -27.38
CA GLY A 952 19.79 -8.33 -28.75
C GLY A 952 19.37 -6.94 -29.27
N LEU A 953 18.82 -6.06 -28.42
CA LEU A 953 18.33 -4.73 -28.82
C LEU A 953 19.47 -3.76 -29.17
N GLN A 954 20.61 -3.85 -28.48
CA GLN A 954 21.81 -3.05 -28.79
C GLN A 954 23.03 -3.95 -28.81
N GLY A 955 23.76 -3.99 -29.94
CA GLY A 955 24.93 -4.85 -30.12
C GLY A 955 24.56 -6.29 -30.49
N GLY A 956 25.45 -7.24 -30.16
CA GLY A 956 25.20 -8.67 -30.33
C GLY A 956 24.29 -9.23 -29.24
N ASN A 957 23.66 -10.38 -29.52
CA ASN A 957 22.85 -11.10 -28.53
C ASN A 957 23.74 -12.03 -27.69
N THR A 958 24.12 -11.59 -26.48
CA THR A 958 24.90 -12.40 -25.54
C THR A 958 24.29 -12.38 -24.14
N GLY A 959 24.19 -13.57 -23.54
CA GLY A 959 23.85 -13.74 -22.12
C GLY A 959 25.08 -13.81 -21.20
N LEU A 960 26.29 -13.62 -21.73
CA LEU A 960 27.55 -13.83 -21.00
C LEU A 960 28.19 -12.51 -20.61
N PHE A 961 28.29 -12.27 -19.31
CA PHE A 961 28.83 -11.03 -18.76
C PHE A 961 29.94 -11.32 -17.75
N ALA A 962 30.95 -10.46 -17.74
CA ALA A 962 31.98 -10.43 -16.71
C ALA A 962 32.01 -9.05 -16.04
N LEU A 963 31.81 -9.00 -14.73
CA LEU A 963 32.11 -7.80 -13.94
C LEU A 963 33.63 -7.73 -13.76
N GLN A 964 34.26 -6.82 -14.50
CA GLN A 964 35.71 -6.69 -14.59
C GLN A 964 36.21 -5.50 -13.78
N HIS A 965 37.15 -5.75 -12.87
CA HIS A 965 37.91 -4.68 -12.22
C HIS A 965 39.10 -4.29 -13.12
N PRO A 966 39.37 -2.98 -13.37
CA PRO A 966 40.43 -2.54 -14.28
C PRO A 966 41.82 -3.10 -13.99
N LYS A 967 42.13 -3.39 -12.72
CA LYS A 967 43.45 -3.90 -12.30
C LYS A 967 43.48 -5.41 -12.05
N ASP A 968 42.40 -5.95 -11.50
CA ASP A 968 42.37 -7.33 -10.98
C ASP A 968 41.61 -8.29 -11.90
N GLY A 969 41.14 -7.81 -13.05
CA GLY A 969 40.44 -8.63 -14.04
C GLY A 969 39.04 -9.04 -13.60
N ASN A 970 38.56 -10.16 -14.12
CA ASN A 970 37.19 -10.64 -13.90
C ASN A 970 36.98 -11.04 -12.44
N GLN A 971 35.91 -10.52 -11.83
CA GLN A 971 35.59 -10.78 -10.42
C GLN A 971 34.35 -11.66 -10.26
N ILE A 972 33.35 -11.45 -11.11
CA ILE A 972 32.07 -12.17 -11.08
C ILE A 972 31.66 -12.42 -12.53
N LEU A 973 31.30 -13.66 -12.86
CA LEU A 973 30.68 -14.00 -14.12
C LEU A 973 29.16 -14.08 -13.94
N ILE A 974 28.40 -13.50 -14.86
CA ILE A 974 26.94 -13.50 -14.85
C ILE A 974 26.46 -14.13 -16.17
N PHE A 975 25.59 -15.12 -16.04
CA PHE A 975 25.04 -15.89 -17.15
C PHE A 975 23.52 -15.66 -17.17
N ILE A 976 23.05 -14.82 -18.08
CA ILE A 976 21.62 -14.57 -18.29
C ILE A 976 21.08 -15.66 -19.23
N ARG A 977 20.20 -16.50 -18.72
CA ARG A 977 19.52 -17.54 -19.49
C ARG A 977 18.35 -16.99 -20.27
N ALA A 978 17.54 -16.15 -19.64
CA ALA A 978 16.30 -15.64 -20.20
C ALA A 978 15.87 -14.32 -19.55
N ILE A 979 15.16 -13.48 -20.32
CA ILE A 979 14.42 -12.33 -19.81
C ILE A 979 12.96 -12.76 -19.62
N ARG A 980 12.42 -12.57 -18.42
CA ARG A 980 11.07 -12.96 -18.04
C ARG A 980 10.21 -11.75 -17.73
N LEU A 981 8.91 -11.84 -18.05
CA LEU A 981 7.93 -10.81 -17.72
C LEU A 981 7.55 -10.92 -16.24
N ASN A 982 7.68 -9.83 -15.49
CA ASN A 982 7.27 -9.75 -14.09
C ASN A 982 6.06 -8.80 -13.93
N GLY A 983 4.88 -9.35 -14.15
CA GLY A 983 3.61 -8.62 -14.14
C GLY A 983 3.31 -7.87 -12.83
N PRO A 984 3.46 -8.48 -11.63
CA PRO A 984 3.20 -7.79 -10.36
C PRO A 984 4.03 -6.52 -10.13
N GLU A 985 5.23 -6.45 -10.71
CA GLU A 985 6.12 -5.29 -10.63
C GLU A 985 6.02 -4.37 -11.86
N GLY A 986 5.20 -4.72 -12.85
CA GLY A 986 5.11 -4.00 -14.13
C GLY A 986 6.47 -3.90 -14.84
N SER A 987 7.33 -4.91 -14.71
CA SER A 987 8.74 -4.86 -15.11
C SER A 987 9.19 -6.20 -15.72
N VAL A 988 10.49 -6.35 -15.96
CA VAL A 988 11.14 -7.61 -16.38
C VAL A 988 12.16 -8.09 -15.33
N VAL A 989 12.48 -9.37 -15.39
CA VAL A 989 13.55 -9.99 -14.58
C VAL A 989 14.39 -10.91 -15.45
N ALA A 990 15.71 -10.77 -15.36
CA ALA A 990 16.66 -11.71 -15.93
C ALA A 990 16.83 -12.92 -14.99
N ASP A 991 16.48 -14.10 -15.50
CA ASP A 991 16.78 -15.40 -14.87
C ASP A 991 18.24 -15.73 -15.16
N ALA A 992 19.10 -15.55 -14.16
CA ALA A 992 20.54 -15.59 -14.33
C ALA A 992 21.24 -16.46 -13.29
N ALA A 993 22.48 -16.84 -13.57
CA ALA A 993 23.39 -17.45 -12.61
C ALA A 993 24.60 -16.54 -12.40
N ALA A 994 24.98 -16.33 -11.14
CA ALA A 994 26.17 -15.59 -10.75
C ALA A 994 27.25 -16.56 -10.24
N LEU A 995 28.46 -16.46 -10.79
CA LEU A 995 29.63 -17.25 -10.39
C LEU A 995 30.72 -16.31 -9.86
N PRO A 996 30.89 -16.23 -8.52
CA PRO A 996 31.98 -15.48 -7.88
C PRO A 996 33.36 -16.11 -8.13
N LEU A 997 34.30 -15.34 -8.69
CA LEU A 997 35.69 -15.79 -8.87
C LEU A 997 36.50 -15.49 -7.60
N THR A 998 36.42 -16.40 -6.63
CA THR A 998 37.22 -16.31 -5.40
C THR A 998 38.65 -16.81 -5.63
N ARG A 999 39.64 -16.29 -4.89
CA ARG A 999 41.03 -16.77 -4.98
C ARG A 999 41.13 -18.26 -4.71
N GLN A 1000 40.44 -18.74 -3.68
CA GLN A 1000 40.38 -20.17 -3.36
C GLN A 1000 39.89 -21.02 -4.54
N LEU A 1001 38.88 -20.54 -5.27
CA LEU A 1001 38.33 -21.26 -6.43
C LEU A 1001 39.27 -21.22 -7.63
N ILE A 1002 39.89 -20.08 -7.92
CA ILE A 1002 40.88 -19.94 -8.99
C ILE A 1002 42.12 -20.78 -8.71
N ASP A 1003 42.69 -20.68 -7.51
CA ASP A 1003 43.92 -21.37 -7.11
C ASP A 1003 43.73 -22.90 -7.04
N SER A 1004 42.49 -23.37 -6.89
CA SER A 1004 42.18 -24.80 -6.91
C SER A 1004 42.29 -25.46 -8.29
N GLY A 1005 42.33 -24.66 -9.37
CA GLY A 1005 42.36 -25.14 -10.76
C GLY A 1005 41.04 -25.75 -11.26
N VAL A 1006 40.00 -25.86 -10.42
CA VAL A 1006 38.74 -26.54 -10.78
C VAL A 1006 38.02 -25.89 -11.96
N LEU A 1007 38.12 -24.56 -12.12
CA LEU A 1007 37.48 -23.83 -13.23
C LEU A 1007 38.37 -23.68 -14.47
N GLU A 1008 39.59 -24.22 -14.47
CA GLU A 1008 40.60 -23.92 -15.50
C GLU A 1008 40.10 -24.24 -16.91
N THR A 1009 39.57 -25.46 -17.14
CA THR A 1009 39.02 -25.89 -18.43
C THR A 1009 37.88 -24.99 -18.91
N PHE A 1010 36.94 -24.67 -18.03
CA PHE A 1010 35.82 -23.79 -18.34
C PHE A 1010 36.28 -22.36 -18.67
N LEU A 1011 37.24 -21.80 -17.91
CA LEU A 1011 37.77 -20.46 -18.18
C LEU A 1011 38.54 -20.39 -19.51
N TYR A 1012 39.19 -21.48 -19.94
CA TYR A 1012 39.79 -21.55 -21.27
C TYR A 1012 38.73 -21.52 -22.37
N VAL A 1013 37.66 -22.31 -22.24
CA VAL A 1013 36.53 -22.29 -23.20
C VAL A 1013 35.92 -20.89 -23.29
N LEU A 1014 35.74 -20.22 -22.16
CA LEU A 1014 35.18 -18.87 -22.10
C LEU A 1014 36.00 -17.82 -22.87
N ARG A 1015 37.33 -18.00 -23.04
CA ARG A 1015 38.16 -17.05 -23.80
C ARG A 1015 37.83 -17.02 -25.30
N GLU A 1016 37.28 -18.11 -25.82
CA GLU A 1016 36.89 -18.24 -27.22
C GLU A 1016 35.46 -17.75 -27.50
N LEU A 1017 34.71 -17.37 -26.45
CA LEU A 1017 33.33 -16.91 -26.55
C LEU A 1017 33.24 -15.38 -26.48
N GLU A 1018 32.20 -14.82 -27.11
CA GLU A 1018 31.88 -13.41 -27.02
C GLU A 1018 31.28 -13.06 -25.65
N ILE A 1019 32.14 -12.64 -24.73
CA ILE A 1019 31.77 -12.18 -23.38
C ILE A 1019 31.75 -10.65 -23.34
N CYS A 1020 30.67 -10.10 -22.80
CA CYS A 1020 30.60 -8.68 -22.49
C CYS A 1020 31.31 -8.38 -21.16
N ALA A 1021 32.46 -7.71 -21.22
CA ALA A 1021 33.14 -7.21 -20.03
C ALA A 1021 32.55 -5.85 -19.58
N VAL A 1022 31.87 -5.85 -18.44
CA VAL A 1022 31.34 -4.66 -17.79
C VAL A 1022 32.39 -4.16 -16.79
N THR A 1023 33.03 -3.04 -17.11
CA THR A 1023 34.09 -2.47 -16.27
C THR A 1023 33.49 -1.77 -15.06
N VAL A 1024 33.81 -2.23 -13.86
CA VAL A 1024 33.31 -1.70 -12.59
C VAL A 1024 34.45 -1.16 -11.73
N ASN A 1025 34.24 -0.02 -11.06
CA ASN A 1025 35.22 0.52 -10.12
C ASN A 1025 35.09 -0.15 -8.72
N ASP A 1026 35.95 0.24 -7.77
CA ASP A 1026 35.97 -0.35 -6.42
C ASP A 1026 34.60 -0.24 -5.71
N GLU A 1027 33.97 0.94 -5.73
CA GLU A 1027 32.69 1.20 -5.06
C GLU A 1027 31.54 0.41 -5.69
N GLU A 1028 31.48 0.37 -7.02
CA GLU A 1028 30.46 -0.36 -7.77
C GLU A 1028 30.59 -1.87 -7.57
N LEU A 1029 31.82 -2.39 -7.56
CA LEU A 1029 32.05 -3.81 -7.29
C LEU A 1029 31.63 -4.19 -5.85
N VAL A 1030 31.89 -3.32 -4.87
CA VAL A 1030 31.39 -3.50 -3.50
C VAL A 1030 29.86 -3.49 -3.48
N LEU A 1031 29.22 -2.60 -4.23
CA LEU A 1031 27.76 -2.55 -4.36
C LEU A 1031 27.21 -3.84 -4.98
N TRP A 1032 27.81 -4.36 -6.05
CA TRP A 1032 27.43 -5.66 -6.63
C TRP A 1032 27.52 -6.81 -5.62
N LYS A 1033 28.59 -6.86 -4.81
CA LYS A 1033 28.73 -7.88 -3.75
C LYS A 1033 27.69 -7.74 -2.63
N LYS A 1034 27.16 -6.53 -2.38
CA LYS A 1034 26.06 -6.29 -1.43
C LYS A 1034 24.69 -6.67 -1.99
N VAL A 1035 24.45 -6.40 -3.27
CA VAL A 1035 23.16 -6.61 -3.94
C VAL A 1035 22.93 -8.07 -4.33
N LEU A 1036 23.94 -8.77 -4.85
CA LEU A 1036 23.80 -10.15 -5.35
C LEU A 1036 23.23 -11.15 -4.32
N PRO A 1037 23.59 -11.14 -3.03
CA PRO A 1037 22.91 -11.96 -2.03
C PRO A 1037 21.41 -11.69 -1.99
N ALA A 1038 20.97 -10.43 -2.05
CA ALA A 1038 19.55 -10.08 -2.08
C ALA A 1038 18.86 -10.57 -3.37
N LEU A 1039 19.54 -10.57 -4.51
CA LEU A 1039 19.02 -11.11 -5.77
C LEU A 1039 19.00 -12.64 -5.82
N ALA A 1040 19.86 -13.32 -5.06
CA ALA A 1040 19.81 -14.77 -4.87
C ALA A 1040 18.64 -15.15 -3.96
N GLU A 1041 18.46 -14.46 -2.83
CA GLU A 1041 17.32 -14.64 -1.95
C GLU A 1041 15.98 -14.33 -2.65
N ARG A 1042 15.98 -13.35 -3.55
CA ARG A 1042 14.82 -12.94 -4.35
C ARG A 1042 14.20 -14.08 -5.15
N CYS A 1043 14.97 -15.07 -5.61
CA CYS A 1043 14.47 -16.20 -6.40
C CYS A 1043 14.78 -17.55 -5.77
N ARG A 1044 14.99 -17.58 -4.45
CA ARG A 1044 15.39 -18.78 -3.74
C ARG A 1044 14.28 -19.82 -3.76
N THR A 1045 14.61 -21.02 -4.24
CA THR A 1045 13.75 -22.22 -4.18
C THR A 1045 14.34 -23.32 -3.31
N TRP A 1046 15.43 -23.04 -2.58
CA TRP A 1046 16.19 -24.00 -1.77
C TRP A 1046 16.43 -23.50 -0.34
N THR A 1047 16.57 -24.42 0.61
CA THR A 1047 16.73 -24.10 2.04
C THR A 1047 18.19 -23.87 2.43
N HIS A 1048 18.43 -23.00 3.42
CA HIS A 1048 19.74 -22.90 4.06
C HIS A 1048 20.02 -24.11 4.98
N GLY A 1049 21.03 -24.90 4.63
CA GLY A 1049 21.45 -26.05 5.43
C GLY A 1049 22.00 -25.69 6.82
N PRO A 1050 22.25 -26.69 7.69
CA PRO A 1050 22.81 -26.46 9.03
C PRO A 1050 24.22 -25.85 8.99
N ASN A 1051 25.00 -26.14 7.94
CA ASN A 1051 26.37 -25.65 7.77
C ASN A 1051 26.47 -24.32 6.99
N CYS A 1052 25.33 -23.63 6.77
CA CYS A 1052 25.29 -22.36 6.07
C CYS A 1052 26.25 -21.34 6.73
N GLU A 1053 27.02 -20.62 5.94
CA GLU A 1053 27.99 -19.64 6.43
C GLU A 1053 27.33 -18.50 7.21
N TYR A 1054 26.08 -18.15 6.88
CA TYR A 1054 25.29 -17.15 7.61
C TYR A 1054 24.91 -17.59 9.03
N LYS A 1055 24.95 -18.89 9.33
CA LYS A 1055 24.67 -19.42 10.68
C LYS A 1055 25.89 -19.40 11.60
N ARG A 1056 27.07 -19.04 11.09
CA ARG A 1056 28.29 -18.97 11.92
C ARG A 1056 28.19 -17.78 12.90
N PRO A 1057 28.71 -17.91 14.13
CA PRO A 1057 28.73 -16.80 15.08
C PRO A 1057 29.44 -15.57 14.49
N GLY A 1058 28.77 -14.41 14.53
CA GLY A 1058 29.30 -13.15 13.99
C GLY A 1058 29.27 -13.03 12.47
N ALA A 1059 28.59 -13.93 11.75
CA ALA A 1059 28.41 -13.82 10.31
C ALA A 1059 27.61 -12.57 9.91
N THR A 1060 27.93 -12.04 8.74
CA THR A 1060 27.23 -10.90 8.12
C THR A 1060 26.65 -11.31 6.77
N ILE A 1061 25.77 -10.46 6.23
CA ILE A 1061 25.32 -10.56 4.85
C ILE A 1061 25.56 -9.22 4.13
N PRO A 1062 26.39 -9.18 3.06
CA PRO A 1062 27.24 -10.27 2.55
C PRO A 1062 28.26 -10.77 3.58
N LEU A 1063 28.86 -11.94 3.35
CA LEU A 1063 29.91 -12.51 4.22
C LEU A 1063 31.16 -11.63 4.30
N GLY A 1064 31.39 -10.82 3.27
CA GLY A 1064 32.46 -9.84 3.17
C GLY A 1064 32.45 -9.20 1.79
N THR A 1065 33.12 -8.06 1.63
CA THR A 1065 33.21 -7.35 0.35
C THR A 1065 34.64 -7.29 -0.20
N ASP A 1066 35.60 -7.85 0.53
CA ASP A 1066 37.01 -7.90 0.14
C ASP A 1066 37.20 -8.57 -1.23
N MET A 1067 38.23 -8.12 -1.96
CA MET A 1067 38.59 -8.66 -3.27
C MET A 1067 38.97 -10.14 -3.19
N GLY A 1068 38.44 -10.95 -4.11
CA GLY A 1068 38.73 -12.38 -4.22
C GLY A 1068 38.24 -13.26 -3.06
N LYS A 1069 37.46 -12.73 -2.10
CA LYS A 1069 36.86 -13.51 -1.00
C LYS A 1069 35.41 -13.89 -1.30
N GLN A 1070 34.93 -14.93 -0.62
CA GLN A 1070 33.53 -15.35 -0.63
C GLN A 1070 32.63 -14.27 -0.02
N PHE A 1071 31.55 -13.92 -0.72
CA PHE A 1071 30.57 -12.93 -0.24
C PHE A 1071 29.13 -13.49 -0.13
N MET A 1072 28.80 -14.57 -0.85
CA MET A 1072 27.55 -15.32 -0.75
C MET A 1072 27.74 -16.66 -0.02
N CYS A 1073 26.71 -17.15 0.67
CA CYS A 1073 26.71 -18.51 1.20
C CYS A 1073 26.77 -19.55 0.07
N SER A 1074 27.31 -20.73 0.38
CA SER A 1074 27.42 -21.84 -0.59
C SER A 1074 26.12 -22.64 -0.76
N CYS A 1075 25.06 -22.35 0.01
CA CYS A 1075 23.82 -23.13 -0.02
C CYS A 1075 23.12 -23.15 -1.39
N GLY A 1076 23.35 -22.13 -2.24
CA GLY A 1076 22.77 -22.05 -3.58
C GLY A 1076 23.67 -22.53 -4.70
N ASN A 1077 24.89 -22.97 -4.40
CA ASN A 1077 25.83 -23.43 -5.40
C ASN A 1077 25.29 -24.68 -6.11
N GLY A 1078 25.22 -24.66 -7.44
CA GLY A 1078 24.73 -25.79 -8.23
C GLY A 1078 23.21 -25.98 -8.18
N VAL A 1079 22.46 -25.11 -7.49
CA VAL A 1079 21.00 -25.18 -7.45
C VAL A 1079 20.44 -24.38 -8.64
N LEU A 1080 20.46 -25.01 -9.81
CA LEU A 1080 20.02 -24.43 -11.08
C LEU A 1080 19.10 -25.43 -11.80
N PRO A 1081 18.11 -24.95 -12.59
CA PRO A 1081 17.36 -25.83 -13.48
C PRO A 1081 18.26 -26.60 -14.45
N ASP A 1082 17.88 -27.84 -14.80
CA ASP A 1082 18.62 -28.68 -15.75
C ASP A 1082 18.81 -27.97 -17.11
N GLY A 1083 20.01 -28.10 -17.68
CA GLY A 1083 20.35 -27.48 -18.96
C GLY A 1083 20.29 -25.94 -18.92
N PHE A 1084 20.68 -25.34 -17.80
CA PHE A 1084 20.57 -23.89 -17.56
C PHE A 1084 21.25 -23.06 -18.64
N MET A 1085 22.51 -23.38 -18.98
CA MET A 1085 23.25 -22.80 -20.10
C MET A 1085 23.75 -23.91 -21.02
N ARG A 1086 23.74 -23.65 -22.33
CA ARG A 1086 24.29 -24.57 -23.34
C ARG A 1086 25.74 -24.22 -23.66
N LEU A 1087 26.63 -24.38 -22.69
CA LEU A 1087 28.07 -24.13 -22.84
C LEU A 1087 28.88 -25.41 -22.51
N PRO A 1088 30.00 -25.67 -23.20
CA PRO A 1088 30.91 -26.73 -22.79
C PRO A 1088 31.39 -26.53 -21.35
N GLU A 1089 31.55 -27.62 -20.59
CA GLU A 1089 31.97 -27.63 -19.18
C GLU A 1089 31.01 -26.90 -18.21
N TRP A 1090 29.83 -26.44 -18.66
CA TRP A 1090 28.88 -25.75 -17.78
C TRP A 1090 28.32 -26.67 -16.70
N ASP A 1091 27.65 -27.76 -17.12
CA ASP A 1091 26.93 -28.64 -16.20
C ASP A 1091 27.89 -29.36 -15.24
N ASP A 1092 29.07 -29.75 -15.72
CA ASP A 1092 30.03 -30.54 -14.96
C ASP A 1092 31.00 -29.72 -14.10
N VAL A 1093 31.26 -28.46 -14.45
CA VAL A 1093 32.28 -27.63 -13.79
C VAL A 1093 31.69 -26.32 -13.25
N ALA A 1094 31.23 -25.44 -14.12
CA ALA A 1094 30.87 -24.07 -13.74
C ALA A 1094 29.62 -23.99 -12.85
N SER A 1095 28.58 -24.76 -13.20
CA SER A 1095 27.27 -24.73 -12.54
C SER A 1095 27.37 -25.02 -11.04
N LYS A 1096 28.27 -25.93 -10.64
CA LYS A 1096 28.53 -26.36 -9.25
C LYS A 1096 29.01 -25.23 -8.34
N HIS A 1097 29.44 -24.11 -8.92
CA HIS A 1097 29.93 -22.93 -8.19
C HIS A 1097 29.10 -21.67 -8.47
N ALA A 1098 28.04 -21.79 -9.27
CA ALA A 1098 27.15 -20.69 -9.60
C ALA A 1098 25.88 -20.73 -8.75
N VAL A 1099 25.33 -19.56 -8.47
CA VAL A 1099 24.09 -19.37 -7.70
C VAL A 1099 23.06 -18.68 -8.58
N ARG A 1100 21.82 -19.18 -8.62
CA ARG A 1100 20.71 -18.53 -9.33
C ARG A 1100 20.39 -17.17 -8.72
N VAL A 1101 20.22 -16.15 -9.56
CA VAL A 1101 19.87 -14.78 -9.15
C VAL A 1101 18.77 -14.21 -10.06
N ALA A 1102 17.88 -13.40 -9.49
CA ALA A 1102 16.86 -12.66 -10.20
C ALA A 1102 17.28 -11.19 -10.34
N ILE A 1103 17.77 -10.78 -11.51
CA ILE A 1103 18.25 -9.42 -11.75
C ILE A 1103 17.15 -8.61 -12.44
N SER A 1104 16.78 -7.44 -11.91
CA SER A 1104 15.75 -6.56 -12.51
C SER A 1104 16.32 -5.17 -12.80
N PRO A 1105 15.76 -4.43 -13.79
CA PRO A 1105 16.01 -3.00 -13.89
C PRO A 1105 15.67 -2.33 -12.56
N THR A 1106 16.51 -1.41 -12.12
CA THR A 1106 16.36 -0.76 -10.80
C THR A 1106 15.97 0.69 -10.99
N PHE A 1107 14.73 1.02 -10.64
CA PHE A 1107 14.15 2.35 -10.78
C PHE A 1107 14.40 3.18 -9.52
N SER A 1108 14.52 4.50 -9.68
CA SER A 1108 14.39 5.42 -8.56
C SER A 1108 12.93 5.47 -8.08
N VAL A 1109 12.71 5.96 -6.87
CA VAL A 1109 11.37 6.01 -6.26
C VAL A 1109 10.73 7.38 -6.52
N PRO A 1110 9.51 7.43 -7.08
CA PRO A 1110 8.90 8.69 -7.51
C PRO A 1110 8.64 9.68 -6.37
N PHE A 1111 8.56 9.22 -5.10
CA PHE A 1111 8.44 10.10 -3.94
C PHE A 1111 9.73 10.86 -3.59
N VAL A 1112 10.87 10.44 -4.14
CA VAL A 1112 12.20 11.02 -3.87
C VAL A 1112 12.63 11.91 -5.03
N GLU A 1113 12.50 11.43 -6.27
CA GLU A 1113 12.89 12.17 -7.49
C GLU A 1113 12.06 11.77 -8.72
N ASP A 1114 12.03 12.65 -9.72
CA ASP A 1114 11.23 12.44 -10.93
C ASP A 1114 11.82 11.36 -11.84
N ILE A 1115 10.98 10.41 -12.26
CA ILE A 1115 11.36 9.30 -13.16
C ILE A 1115 11.15 9.68 -14.63
N VAL A 1116 10.07 10.41 -14.91
CA VAL A 1116 9.64 10.86 -16.23
C VAL A 1116 9.51 12.38 -16.21
N ASP A 1117 9.99 13.05 -17.27
CA ASP A 1117 9.81 14.49 -17.43
C ASP A 1117 8.40 14.76 -17.99
N THR A 1118 7.42 14.91 -17.09
CA THR A 1118 6.02 15.09 -17.47
C THR A 1118 5.76 16.43 -18.15
N ASP A 1119 6.52 17.48 -17.79
CA ASP A 1119 6.37 18.81 -18.38
C ASP A 1119 6.78 18.81 -19.85
N LEU A 1120 7.85 18.07 -20.20
CA LEU A 1120 8.26 17.85 -21.58
C LEU A 1120 7.18 17.08 -22.36
N LEU A 1121 6.66 15.98 -21.78
CA LEU A 1121 5.62 15.18 -22.41
C LEU A 1121 4.33 15.97 -22.65
N GLU A 1122 3.95 16.83 -21.70
CA GLU A 1122 2.77 17.69 -21.82
C GLU A 1122 2.93 18.74 -22.93
N LYS A 1123 4.14 19.30 -23.11
CA LYS A 1123 4.44 20.25 -24.19
C LYS A 1123 4.42 19.61 -25.58
N GLU A 1124 4.74 18.33 -25.68
CA GLU A 1124 4.71 17.57 -26.92
C GLU A 1124 3.32 16.96 -27.24
N LYS A 1125 2.33 17.15 -26.36
CA LYS A 1125 0.93 16.81 -26.66
C LYS A 1125 0.46 17.54 -27.92
N GLY A 1126 0.14 16.76 -28.95
CA GLY A 1126 -0.42 17.27 -30.22
C GLY A 1126 0.52 17.21 -31.42
N LYS A 1127 1.78 16.78 -31.27
CA LYS A 1127 2.74 16.64 -32.38
C LYS A 1127 3.00 15.19 -32.87
N GLY A 1128 2.09 14.23 -32.60
CA GLY A 1128 2.17 12.87 -33.16
C GLY A 1128 2.06 11.69 -32.17
N GLY A 1129 1.83 11.91 -30.88
CA GLY A 1129 1.65 10.79 -29.91
C GLY A 1129 2.97 10.12 -29.50
N ILE A 1130 2.94 8.88 -29.01
CA ILE A 1130 4.15 8.11 -28.56
C ILE A 1130 5.22 8.03 -29.66
N GLU A 1131 4.84 8.12 -30.94
CA GLU A 1131 5.77 8.17 -32.07
C GLU A 1131 6.70 9.39 -32.03
N SER A 1132 6.35 10.47 -31.33
CA SER A 1132 7.26 11.60 -31.10
C SER A 1132 8.30 11.36 -30.00
N LEU A 1133 8.20 10.28 -29.20
CA LEU A 1133 9.28 9.86 -28.30
C LEU A 1133 10.40 9.13 -29.03
N GLU A 1134 10.10 8.53 -30.19
CA GLU A 1134 11.09 8.22 -31.22
C GLU A 1134 11.47 9.52 -31.93
N VAL A 1135 11.98 10.51 -31.19
CA VAL A 1135 12.58 11.67 -31.86
C VAL A 1135 13.75 11.12 -32.64
N ASP A 1136 13.69 11.25 -33.96
CA ASP A 1136 14.82 11.04 -34.85
C ASP A 1136 16.02 11.78 -34.24
N LYS A 1137 17.04 11.02 -33.81
CA LYS A 1137 18.23 11.57 -33.15
C LYS A 1137 19.45 11.31 -34.01
N CYS A 1138 20.37 12.25 -33.95
CA CYS A 1138 21.70 12.07 -34.51
C CYS A 1138 22.37 10.89 -33.81
N ARG A 1139 22.65 9.81 -34.53
CA ARG A 1139 23.28 8.59 -34.00
C ARG A 1139 24.64 8.87 -33.33
N ASN A 1140 25.33 9.94 -33.74
CA ASN A 1140 26.63 10.30 -33.19
C ASN A 1140 26.56 11.19 -31.93
N CYS A 1141 25.62 12.12 -31.83
CA CYS A 1141 25.60 13.14 -30.77
C CYS A 1141 24.24 13.37 -30.09
N ASN A 1142 23.25 12.55 -30.41
CA ASN A 1142 21.89 12.60 -29.88
C ASN A 1142 21.09 13.89 -30.14
N ALA A 1143 21.60 14.82 -30.94
CA ALA A 1143 20.85 16.00 -31.35
C ALA A 1143 19.57 15.60 -32.09
N THR A 1144 18.44 16.21 -31.71
CA THR A 1144 17.10 15.96 -32.28
C THR A 1144 16.82 16.78 -33.54
N GLU A 1145 17.71 17.71 -33.88
CA GLU A 1145 17.63 18.59 -35.04
C GLU A 1145 18.97 18.63 -35.79
N GLY A 1146 18.91 18.93 -37.07
CA GLY A 1146 20.07 19.20 -37.92
C GLY A 1146 20.73 20.54 -37.59
N LYS A 1147 21.90 20.81 -38.18
CA LYS A 1147 22.51 22.17 -38.11
C LYS A 1147 21.45 23.23 -38.47
N GLU A 1148 21.39 24.30 -37.68
CA GLU A 1148 20.47 25.44 -37.84
C GLU A 1148 18.97 25.08 -37.74
N GLY A 1149 18.60 24.03 -37.01
CA GLY A 1149 17.20 23.62 -36.81
C GLY A 1149 16.61 22.88 -38.01
N GLY A 1150 17.45 22.41 -38.94
CA GLY A 1150 17.03 21.62 -40.10
C GLY A 1150 16.62 20.18 -39.75
N LYS A 1151 16.12 19.43 -40.74
CA LYS A 1151 15.85 17.98 -40.58
C LYS A 1151 17.16 17.18 -40.48
N LEU A 1152 17.14 16.07 -39.76
CA LEU A 1152 18.28 15.16 -39.72
C LEU A 1152 18.53 14.50 -41.08
N LEU A 1153 19.81 14.26 -41.38
CA LEU A 1153 20.28 13.61 -42.60
C LEU A 1153 20.24 12.09 -42.41
N LYS A 1154 19.43 11.40 -43.21
CA LYS A 1154 19.44 9.93 -43.26
C LYS A 1154 20.69 9.41 -43.97
N CYS A 1155 21.23 8.29 -43.50
CA CYS A 1155 22.29 7.59 -44.21
C CYS A 1155 21.82 7.22 -45.63
N SER A 1156 22.57 7.61 -46.64
CA SER A 1156 22.20 7.41 -48.05
C SER A 1156 22.15 5.94 -48.48
N ARG A 1157 22.79 5.04 -47.73
CA ARG A 1157 22.86 3.62 -48.06
C ARG A 1157 21.77 2.78 -47.37
N CYS A 1158 21.68 2.84 -46.04
CA CYS A 1158 20.70 2.05 -45.27
C CYS A 1158 19.39 2.79 -44.99
N LYS A 1159 19.40 4.13 -44.96
CA LYS A 1159 18.29 4.99 -44.51
C LYS A 1159 17.82 4.77 -43.06
N ASP A 1160 18.37 3.79 -42.33
CA ASP A 1160 17.98 3.42 -40.96
C ASP A 1160 18.51 4.36 -39.87
N VAL A 1161 19.57 5.11 -40.14
CA VAL A 1161 20.21 6.00 -39.14
C VAL A 1161 20.29 7.44 -39.62
N MET A 1162 20.27 8.35 -38.65
CA MET A 1162 20.18 9.79 -38.89
C MET A 1162 21.31 10.57 -38.23
N TYR A 1163 21.69 11.70 -38.83
CA TYR A 1163 22.77 12.54 -38.37
C TYR A 1163 22.39 14.02 -38.46
N CYS A 1164 22.77 14.82 -37.44
CA CYS A 1164 22.52 16.26 -37.47
C CYS A 1164 23.41 17.02 -38.46
N SER A 1165 24.49 16.39 -38.92
CA SER A 1165 25.41 16.95 -39.90
C SER A 1165 26.26 15.85 -40.54
N TYR A 1166 26.82 16.16 -41.71
CA TYR A 1166 27.81 15.31 -42.37
C TYR A 1166 29.06 15.05 -41.49
N GLU A 1167 29.42 16.00 -40.62
CA GLU A 1167 30.52 15.83 -39.67
C GLU A 1167 30.23 14.73 -38.64
N CYS A 1168 29.00 14.69 -38.12
CA CYS A 1168 28.54 13.63 -37.21
C CYS A 1168 28.47 12.27 -37.90
N GLN A 1169 27.97 12.23 -39.14
CA GLN A 1169 28.02 11.01 -39.96
C GLN A 1169 29.45 10.52 -40.16
N ARG A 1170 30.39 11.41 -40.49
CA ARG A 1170 31.79 11.04 -40.75
C ARG A 1170 32.51 10.55 -39.49
N LYS A 1171 32.18 11.08 -38.32
CA LYS A 1171 32.70 10.62 -37.01
C LYS A 1171 32.19 9.21 -36.67
N ASP A 1172 30.91 8.96 -36.90
CA ASP A 1172 30.28 7.66 -36.63
C ASP A 1172 30.56 6.61 -37.72
N TRP A 1173 30.94 7.03 -38.93
CA TRP A 1173 31.12 6.15 -40.09
C TRP A 1173 32.05 4.96 -39.82
N LYS A 1174 33.09 5.14 -38.99
CA LYS A 1174 34.00 4.05 -38.62
C LYS A 1174 33.28 2.88 -37.95
N LYS A 1175 32.22 3.16 -37.17
CA LYS A 1175 31.35 2.19 -36.50
C LYS A 1175 30.21 1.78 -37.43
N HIS A 1176 29.44 2.76 -37.92
CA HIS A 1176 28.23 2.52 -38.72
C HIS A 1176 28.49 1.71 -40.00
N ARG A 1177 29.63 1.90 -40.68
CA ARG A 1177 29.94 1.17 -41.94
C ARG A 1177 29.88 -0.36 -41.81
N MET A 1178 30.12 -0.90 -40.62
CA MET A 1178 30.09 -2.35 -40.38
C MET A 1178 28.66 -2.90 -40.24
N GLU A 1179 27.70 -2.03 -39.97
CA GLU A 1179 26.28 -2.36 -39.76
C GLU A 1179 25.38 -1.82 -40.89
N CYS A 1180 25.95 -1.12 -41.87
CA CYS A 1180 25.23 -0.39 -42.91
C CYS A 1180 24.85 -1.32 -44.08
N THR A 1181 23.62 -1.82 -44.09
CA THR A 1181 23.04 -2.63 -45.18
C THR A 1181 22.36 -1.74 -46.24
N PRO A 1182 22.36 -2.11 -47.54
CA PRO A 1182 21.62 -1.36 -48.57
C PRO A 1182 20.11 -1.43 -48.32
N TYR A 1183 19.43 -0.29 -48.45
CA TYR A 1183 17.97 -0.20 -48.38
C TYR A 1183 17.33 -0.94 -49.57
N ASP A 1184 16.59 -2.02 -49.30
CA ASP A 1184 15.87 -2.80 -50.30
C ASP A 1184 14.42 -2.32 -50.41
N ALA A 1185 14.02 -1.80 -51.58
CA ALA A 1185 12.73 -1.15 -51.77
C ALA A 1185 11.57 -2.13 -52.03
N ASP A 1186 11.87 -3.40 -52.32
CA ASP A 1186 10.90 -4.43 -52.71
C ASP A 1186 10.48 -5.36 -51.55
N ALA A 1187 10.96 -5.11 -50.32
CA ALA A 1187 10.72 -5.94 -49.13
C ALA A 1187 9.77 -5.31 -48.07
N SER A 1188 9.05 -4.24 -48.42
CA SER A 1188 8.11 -3.54 -47.52
C SER A 1188 6.65 -3.81 -47.85
#